data_AF-A0A5B8W6M9-F1
#
_entry.id   AF-A0A5B8W6M9-F1
#
_cell.length_a   1.000
_cell.length_b   1.000
_cell.length_c   1.000
_cell.angle_alpha   90.00
_cell.angle_beta   90.00
_cell.angle_gamma   90.00
#
_symmetry.space_group_name_H-M   'P 1'
#
loop_
_entity.id
_entity.type
_entity.pdbx_description
1 polymer ?
#
loop_
_entity_poly.entity_id
_entity_poly.type
_entity_poly.pdbx_seq_one_letter_code
_entity_poly.pdbx_strand_id
1 'polypeptide(L)'
;MKNLGKSIVLVFALIIFFPIGSLAQGDNGIKTLSLNGKWEMGFARRYTQTVTVPGIATDPTHIGEDTLWYKKEIRLPEGNWTSATLELKGARFRPQVYINGKLDGQQEGGMGPVFLILKNGGMRPGNRITMEIALASLSNVPQTDASYIPQSDQWRSDVSSGLWDDVILHLHGDVSINRIVPFTNYRAQTVHVQFDLNGADGFKGKANLQIADANGRMLISKTAPVSGNHNAVDFAINAKLKSWSPQNPNLYHLKLTIVNSKGGINDQSVIPFGVKSFEVKNKQFYLNDKRFIAKGITVVWHRWVRTGEGRGLGYDTAWFKRNIIMLSKNHGANYLRFHLGLPVERFLDMCDKYGLVVQFEWSFFHGMPASKESLLIQYKNWLDLAMRHPSVVLIHPYNETAGEQLKTAWTVLDELLKQYPPLVLEDRDVIHIHKYWWSMFENLGLYYDNSGVFPKAIMADEFGGNYLNEKGDLGEYPAIKESFLRFLGRENTREERLQFQAESNARIAEYWRRIDAAGFSPFCALASNEDGNNWFMGLLKDARPKPVWDALTAAFSPRSVSIDIWDKDFISGQNISLPVYLFNDEDTKAVLAIKLTVENKAGKIFFTKAFTAEMDALSKKVQRVPVNLPVTTGDYTVKAELMNRPQTVKYPVISQWSIRVLKAEVPENLKNVNVGIFSDEPELKQFFTERHIKIVDAGDADASVILTSEQTWNKLAEGDKNISDLLQAAVANGRSVVMLDVGDRQLGQGYPKKAGELGPLQGVAKVSDPRINSYNLFGGILLKFTETAEPESFIHPDKANRELWGNMPNAYTGIWNGLRGGLIVPAADMQFSGLSAGAFVAQWKARGANEVKITSGPYYAYELQGFYIFSDQPDDPDLKKKLKEKVNFLVQDAPSLAASINLNMPVTVTDLTKGYHDAEKGIADNFTGLANCAKNLTQTPVALVGFGKGKGKLIVSQLLTSGRLAKGFEGKGLYGIRYDEAAVQYILNMISLSLKR
;
A
#
# COMPACT_ATOMS: atom_id res chain seq x y z
N MET A 1 5.49 14.35 71.46
CA MET A 1 6.97 14.23 71.53
C MET A 1 7.38 12.91 70.88
N LYS A 2 8.53 12.86 70.18
CA LYS A 2 9.32 11.67 69.73
C LYS A 2 8.53 10.40 69.36
N ASN A 3 8.31 10.13 68.05
CA ASN A 3 9.12 9.23 67.18
C ASN A 3 8.83 7.73 67.42
N LEU A 4 8.78 6.81 66.44
CA LEU A 4 9.07 6.83 64.98
C LEU A 4 7.79 6.47 64.18
N GLY A 5 7.70 6.51 62.84
CA GLY A 5 8.71 6.80 61.80
C GLY A 5 9.07 5.58 60.92
N LYS A 6 8.14 5.11 60.07
CA LYS A 6 8.40 4.13 59.00
C LYS A 6 7.61 4.48 57.73
N SER A 7 8.31 4.61 56.60
CA SER A 7 7.72 4.90 55.29
C SER A 7 7.11 3.64 54.66
N ILE A 8 5.91 3.77 54.07
CA ILE A 8 5.35 2.73 53.20
C ILE A 8 5.90 2.95 51.80
N VAL A 9 6.84 2.11 51.37
CA VAL A 9 7.28 2.04 49.96
C VAL A 9 6.36 1.07 49.23
N LEU A 10 5.54 1.59 48.31
CA LEU A 10 4.76 0.75 47.40
C LEU A 10 5.69 0.12 46.35
N VAL A 11 6.22 -1.07 46.64
CA VAL A 11 6.94 -1.87 45.65
C VAL A 11 5.91 -2.48 44.70
N PHE A 12 5.79 -1.92 43.50
CA PHE A 12 5.08 -2.59 42.39
C PHE A 12 5.85 -3.85 42.01
N ALA A 13 5.34 -5.01 42.42
CA ALA A 13 5.89 -6.30 42.04
C ALA A 13 5.65 -6.52 40.53
N LEU A 14 6.72 -6.38 39.73
CA LEU A 14 6.69 -6.75 38.32
C LEU A 14 6.45 -8.26 38.20
N ILE A 15 5.26 -8.67 37.75
CA ILE A 15 4.97 -10.06 37.41
C ILE A 15 5.66 -10.38 36.08
N ILE A 16 6.95 -10.71 36.17
CA ILE A 16 7.72 -11.25 35.05
C ILE A 16 7.17 -12.64 34.76
N PHE A 17 6.42 -12.76 33.67
CA PHE A 17 6.05 -14.06 33.10
C PHE A 17 7.31 -14.75 32.56
N PHE A 18 7.93 -15.58 33.40
CA PHE A 18 8.85 -16.60 32.91
C PHE A 18 8.12 -17.53 31.92
N PRO A 19 8.76 -17.97 30.84
CA PRO A 19 8.29 -19.15 30.13
C PRO A 19 8.29 -20.35 31.10
N ILE A 20 7.32 -21.24 30.98
CA ILE A 20 7.11 -22.32 31.96
C ILE A 20 8.17 -23.42 31.79
N GLY A 21 9.34 -23.18 32.36
CA GLY A 21 10.41 -24.17 32.56
C GLY A 21 10.11 -25.11 33.73
N SER A 22 8.90 -25.65 33.82
CA SER A 22 8.54 -26.63 34.85
C SER A 22 9.12 -27.99 34.48
N LEU A 23 10.36 -28.24 34.92
CA LEU A 23 10.95 -29.58 34.92
C LEU A 23 10.10 -30.51 35.82
N ALA A 24 9.22 -31.29 35.20
CA ALA A 24 8.65 -32.46 35.86
C ALA A 24 9.80 -33.46 36.11
N GLN A 25 10.25 -33.59 37.36
CA GLN A 25 11.27 -34.57 37.73
C GLN A 25 10.70 -35.98 37.62
N GLY A 26 10.90 -36.62 36.46
CA GLY A 26 10.41 -37.97 36.23
C GLY A 26 10.33 -38.40 34.78
N ASP A 27 11.32 -38.10 33.93
CA ASP A 27 11.44 -38.77 32.63
C ASP A 27 12.90 -38.86 32.15
N ASN A 28 13.31 -40.06 31.71
CA ASN A 28 14.67 -40.34 31.27
C ASN A 28 14.72 -40.46 29.73
N GLY A 29 15.22 -39.40 29.07
CA GLY A 29 16.03 -39.60 27.88
C GLY A 29 16.11 -38.45 26.88
N ILE A 30 15.01 -37.72 26.67
CA ILE A 30 14.82 -36.91 25.45
C ILE A 30 14.63 -35.44 25.82
N LYS A 31 15.39 -34.55 25.17
CA LYS A 31 15.57 -33.17 25.61
C LYS A 31 15.74 -32.23 24.41
N THR A 32 14.99 -31.14 24.44
CA THR A 32 15.19 -29.98 23.56
C THR A 32 15.95 -28.90 24.34
N LEU A 33 17.00 -28.34 23.76
CA LEU A 33 17.81 -27.27 24.37
C LEU A 33 17.77 -26.03 23.49
N SER A 34 17.33 -24.90 24.05
CA SER A 34 17.57 -23.61 23.41
C SER A 34 19.05 -23.25 23.56
N LEU A 35 19.71 -22.93 22.44
CA LEU A 35 21.08 -22.44 22.39
C LEU A 35 21.13 -20.91 22.30
N ASN A 36 20.02 -20.22 22.60
CA ASN A 36 19.91 -18.76 22.64
C ASN A 36 20.80 -18.10 23.72
N GLY A 37 20.72 -16.77 23.81
CA GLY A 37 21.53 -15.96 24.70
C GLY A 37 22.86 -15.60 24.06
N LYS A 38 23.95 -15.59 24.82
CA LYS A 38 25.25 -15.14 24.30
C LYS A 38 25.93 -16.16 23.38
N TRP A 39 26.59 -15.64 22.35
CA TRP A 39 27.48 -16.32 21.41
C TRP A 39 28.72 -15.46 21.16
N GLU A 40 29.88 -16.08 20.98
CA GLU A 40 31.06 -15.42 20.41
C GLU A 40 30.84 -15.19 18.91
N MET A 41 31.33 -14.09 18.34
CA MET A 41 31.11 -13.73 16.93
C MET A 41 32.34 -13.06 16.30
N GLY A 42 32.55 -13.29 15.00
CA GLY A 42 33.55 -12.58 14.20
C GLY A 42 33.67 -13.10 12.77
N PHE A 43 34.79 -12.82 12.10
CA PHE A 43 35.04 -13.14 10.69
C PHE A 43 36.28 -14.01 10.51
N ALA A 44 36.27 -14.91 9.52
CA ALA A 44 37.34 -15.90 9.29
C ALA A 44 37.76 -16.64 10.59
N ARG A 45 36.78 -17.07 11.40
CA ARG A 45 36.96 -17.70 12.73
C ARG A 45 37.75 -16.88 13.77
N ARG A 46 37.98 -15.58 13.54
CA ARG A 46 38.55 -14.66 14.53
C ARG A 46 37.41 -14.03 15.33
N TYR A 47 37.05 -14.66 16.44
CA TYR A 47 35.96 -14.23 17.30
C TYR A 47 36.39 -13.01 18.13
N THR A 48 35.81 -11.84 17.82
CA THR A 48 36.19 -10.54 18.41
C THR A 48 35.06 -9.85 19.17
N GLN A 49 33.83 -10.38 19.10
CA GLN A 49 32.63 -9.81 19.71
C GLN A 49 31.82 -10.86 20.46
N THR A 50 30.87 -10.42 21.30
CA THR A 50 29.90 -11.29 21.98
C THR A 50 28.49 -10.73 21.81
N VAL A 51 27.68 -11.42 21.00
CA VAL A 51 26.35 -10.97 20.57
C VAL A 51 25.25 -11.78 21.26
N THR A 52 24.00 -11.34 21.12
CA THR A 52 22.82 -12.08 21.61
C THR A 52 22.13 -12.77 20.44
N VAL A 53 21.79 -14.04 20.58
CA VAL A 53 21.02 -14.83 19.62
C VAL A 53 19.66 -15.21 20.25
N PRO A 54 18.53 -15.06 19.53
CA PRO A 54 18.45 -14.46 18.21
C PRO A 54 18.66 -12.94 18.22
N GLY A 55 19.09 -12.42 17.07
CA GLY A 55 19.29 -10.99 16.84
C GLY A 55 20.04 -10.72 15.54
N ILE A 56 19.80 -9.54 14.96
CA ILE A 56 20.61 -9.00 13.87
C ILE A 56 21.91 -8.46 14.49
N ALA A 57 23.00 -9.20 14.31
CA ALA A 57 24.25 -8.98 15.02
C ALA A 57 25.15 -7.90 14.38
N THR A 58 25.19 -7.89 13.04
CA THR A 58 25.94 -6.94 12.20
C THR A 58 25.06 -5.72 11.86
N ASP A 59 25.53 -4.87 10.94
CA ASP A 59 24.77 -3.73 10.44
C ASP A 59 23.80 -4.17 9.32
N PRO A 60 22.47 -4.06 9.51
CA PRO A 60 21.49 -4.43 8.49
C PRO A 60 21.49 -3.54 7.24
N THR A 61 22.18 -2.39 7.24
CA THR A 61 22.23 -1.51 6.07
C THR A 61 23.36 -1.84 5.08
N HIS A 62 24.28 -2.74 5.42
CA HIS A 62 25.47 -3.05 4.63
C HIS A 62 25.61 -4.55 4.33
N ILE A 63 25.90 -4.89 3.07
CA ILE A 63 26.27 -6.25 2.67
C ILE A 63 27.67 -6.54 3.22
N GLY A 64 27.84 -7.66 3.92
CA GLY A 64 29.15 -8.07 4.43
C GLY A 64 30.12 -8.52 3.33
N GLU A 65 31.42 -8.34 3.57
CA GLU A 65 32.46 -8.83 2.64
C GLU A 65 32.80 -10.31 2.92
N ASP A 66 32.96 -10.66 4.20
CA ASP A 66 33.36 -11.99 4.69
C ASP A 66 32.18 -12.87 5.14
N THR A 67 32.42 -14.19 5.20
CA THR A 67 31.58 -15.15 5.93
C THR A 67 31.57 -14.82 7.43
N LEU A 68 30.37 -14.69 8.01
CA LEU A 68 30.16 -14.40 9.42
C LEU A 68 30.17 -15.69 10.25
N TRP A 69 30.94 -15.72 11.34
CA TRP A 69 31.10 -16.89 12.21
C TRP A 69 30.56 -16.61 13.62
N TYR A 70 29.74 -17.53 14.11
CA TYR A 70 29.29 -17.62 15.50
C TYR A 70 29.95 -18.83 16.17
N LYS A 71 30.29 -18.73 17.45
CA LYS A 71 30.84 -19.84 18.26
C LYS A 71 30.20 -19.92 19.63
N LYS A 72 30.01 -21.15 20.12
CA LYS A 72 29.50 -21.43 21.47
C LYS A 72 30.05 -22.73 22.02
N GLU A 73 30.50 -22.64 23.27
CA GLU A 73 30.82 -23.79 24.11
C GLU A 73 29.53 -24.38 24.70
N ILE A 74 29.29 -25.66 24.48
CA ILE A 74 28.07 -26.36 24.92
C ILE A 74 28.48 -27.59 25.73
N ARG A 75 27.96 -27.75 26.95
CA ARG A 75 27.93 -29.05 27.63
C ARG A 75 26.61 -29.74 27.28
N LEU A 76 26.71 -30.84 26.55
CA LEU A 76 25.58 -31.68 26.18
C LEU A 76 25.04 -32.41 27.43
N PRO A 77 23.72 -32.61 27.55
CA PRO A 77 23.13 -33.19 28.74
C PRO A 77 23.40 -34.69 28.84
N GLU A 78 23.53 -35.18 30.06
CA GLU A 78 23.49 -36.62 30.37
C GLU A 78 22.13 -37.22 29.95
N GLY A 79 22.14 -38.48 29.50
CA GLY A 79 20.96 -39.20 29.01
C GLY A 79 21.34 -40.42 28.17
N ASN A 80 20.33 -41.02 27.53
CA ASN A 80 20.45 -42.17 26.61
C ASN A 80 20.03 -41.82 25.17
N TRP A 81 20.13 -40.54 24.80
CA TRP A 81 19.95 -40.06 23.44
C TRP A 81 21.15 -40.47 22.57
N THR A 82 20.91 -40.75 21.28
CA THR A 82 21.89 -41.30 20.34
C THR A 82 22.03 -40.47 19.06
N SER A 83 21.09 -39.58 18.77
CA SER A 83 21.13 -38.65 17.63
C SER A 83 20.71 -37.23 18.04
N ALA A 84 21.04 -36.24 17.21
CA ALA A 84 20.71 -34.84 17.46
C ALA A 84 20.38 -34.09 16.17
N THR A 85 19.41 -33.18 16.24
CA THR A 85 19.02 -32.29 15.13
C THR A 85 19.11 -30.84 15.58
N LEU A 86 19.81 -30.00 14.83
CA LEU A 86 19.81 -28.55 15.02
C LEU A 86 18.67 -27.93 14.18
N GLU A 87 17.69 -27.33 14.84
CA GLU A 87 16.71 -26.42 14.23
C GLU A 87 17.29 -24.99 14.32
N LEU A 88 17.56 -24.40 13.16
CA LEU A 88 17.87 -22.98 13.00
C LEU A 88 16.61 -22.32 12.46
N LYS A 89 15.80 -21.68 13.32
CA LYS A 89 14.53 -21.07 12.88
C LYS A 89 14.76 -19.91 11.90
N GLY A 90 15.89 -19.21 12.05
CA GLY A 90 16.34 -18.16 11.14
C GLY A 90 17.85 -18.02 11.14
N ALA A 91 18.50 -18.34 10.02
CA ALA A 91 19.96 -18.27 9.86
C ALA A 91 20.37 -17.85 8.44
N ARG A 92 20.59 -16.55 8.24
CA ARG A 92 20.92 -15.95 6.92
C ARG A 92 22.43 -15.79 6.75
N PHE A 93 23.07 -16.23 5.66
CA PHE A 93 22.59 -17.08 4.58
C PHE A 93 23.41 -18.37 4.52
N ARG A 94 22.87 -19.39 3.85
CA ARG A 94 23.54 -20.65 3.50
C ARG A 94 24.27 -21.31 4.70
N PRO A 95 23.56 -21.58 5.82
CA PRO A 95 24.20 -21.95 7.08
C PRO A 95 25.01 -23.23 7.01
N GLN A 96 26.24 -23.17 7.52
CA GLN A 96 27.15 -24.30 7.71
C GLN A 96 27.43 -24.49 9.22
N VAL A 97 27.37 -25.72 9.71
CA VAL A 97 27.54 -26.06 11.13
C VAL A 97 28.77 -26.94 11.31
N TYR A 98 29.64 -26.52 12.23
CA TYR A 98 30.86 -27.23 12.59
C TYR A 98 30.80 -27.65 14.06
N ILE A 99 31.19 -28.89 14.34
CA ILE A 99 31.29 -29.44 15.69
C ILE A 99 32.75 -29.83 15.95
N ASN A 100 33.35 -29.26 16.99
CA ASN A 100 34.77 -29.40 17.33
C ASN A 100 35.69 -29.14 16.11
N GLY A 101 35.44 -28.03 15.40
CA GLY A 101 36.19 -27.59 14.22
C GLY A 101 35.79 -28.23 12.89
N LYS A 102 35.15 -29.41 12.89
CA LYS A 102 34.82 -30.19 11.68
C LYS A 102 33.41 -29.89 11.18
N LEU A 103 33.26 -29.70 9.87
CA LEU A 103 31.95 -29.52 9.22
C LEU A 103 31.10 -30.77 9.44
N ASP A 104 29.84 -30.59 9.85
CA ASP A 104 28.91 -31.68 10.17
C ASP A 104 27.59 -31.60 9.40
N GLY A 105 27.17 -30.38 9.02
CA GLY A 105 26.00 -30.15 8.16
C GLY A 105 26.01 -28.77 7.51
N GLN A 106 25.30 -28.64 6.39
CA GLN A 106 25.06 -27.35 5.73
C GLN A 106 23.75 -27.39 4.93
N GLN A 107 23.15 -26.22 4.68
CA GLN A 107 22.02 -26.07 3.76
C GLN A 107 22.11 -24.75 3.01
N GLU A 108 21.65 -24.72 1.76
CA GLU A 108 21.34 -23.49 1.03
C GLU A 108 20.10 -22.80 1.67
N GLY A 109 19.90 -21.50 1.41
CA GLY A 109 18.79 -20.73 1.97
C GLY A 109 19.06 -19.96 3.27
N GLY A 110 18.05 -19.90 4.15
CA GLY A 110 18.15 -19.25 5.47
C GLY A 110 17.01 -18.28 5.84
N MET A 111 16.06 -18.04 4.92
CA MET A 111 14.86 -17.21 5.19
C MET A 111 13.77 -17.95 5.97
N GLY A 112 13.74 -19.28 5.87
CA GLY A 112 12.89 -20.16 6.66
C GLY A 112 13.71 -21.16 7.48
N PRO A 113 13.05 -21.97 8.33
CA PRO A 113 13.73 -22.90 9.22
C PRO A 113 14.61 -23.91 8.48
N VAL A 114 15.79 -24.18 9.05
CA VAL A 114 16.77 -25.15 8.56
C VAL A 114 16.96 -26.25 9.61
N PHE A 115 16.95 -27.51 9.17
CA PHE A 115 17.07 -28.69 10.04
C PHE A 115 18.29 -29.51 9.65
N LEU A 116 19.26 -29.63 10.55
CA LEU A 116 20.52 -30.35 10.31
C LEU A 116 20.72 -31.48 11.32
N ILE A 117 20.64 -32.72 10.85
CA ILE A 117 20.98 -33.91 11.64
C ILE A 117 22.51 -33.95 11.83
N LEU A 118 22.95 -33.80 13.07
CA LEU A 118 24.37 -33.75 13.45
C LEU A 118 24.91 -35.18 13.61
N LYS A 119 26.07 -35.46 12.99
CA LYS A 119 26.67 -36.80 12.85
C LYS A 119 28.07 -36.88 13.45
N ASN A 120 28.60 -35.78 13.95
CA ASN A 120 29.94 -35.70 14.53
C ASN A 120 30.05 -36.61 15.77
N GLY A 121 31.10 -37.44 15.83
CA GLY A 121 31.31 -38.39 16.93
C GLY A 121 31.46 -37.76 18.33
N GLY A 122 31.59 -36.43 18.43
CA GLY A 122 31.52 -35.67 19.68
C GLY A 122 30.10 -35.40 20.19
N MET A 123 29.06 -35.57 19.36
CA MET A 123 27.65 -35.49 19.76
C MET A 123 27.25 -36.74 20.56
N ARG A 124 27.58 -36.75 21.86
CA ARG A 124 27.23 -37.83 22.80
C ARG A 124 26.77 -37.25 24.15
N PRO A 125 25.99 -38.01 24.94
CA PRO A 125 25.61 -37.60 26.29
C PRO A 125 26.81 -37.15 27.13
N GLY A 126 26.62 -36.08 27.92
CA GLY A 126 27.62 -35.53 28.86
C GLY A 126 28.80 -34.76 28.26
N ASN A 127 29.12 -34.96 26.98
CA ASN A 127 30.27 -34.32 26.31
C ASN A 127 30.22 -32.79 26.35
N ARG A 128 31.40 -32.17 26.40
CA ARG A 128 31.59 -30.77 25.99
C ARG A 128 31.91 -30.73 24.49
N ILE A 129 31.31 -29.79 23.78
CA ILE A 129 31.60 -29.48 22.38
C ILE A 129 31.80 -27.98 22.17
N THR A 130 32.62 -27.63 21.19
CA THR A 130 32.58 -26.33 20.53
C THR A 130 31.64 -26.46 19.32
N MET A 131 30.58 -25.67 19.27
CA MET A 131 29.75 -25.49 18.08
C MET A 131 30.11 -24.17 17.41
N GLU A 132 30.38 -24.20 16.11
CA GLU A 132 30.57 -23.00 15.28
C GLU A 132 29.52 -23.01 14.15
N ILE A 133 28.94 -21.86 13.85
CA ILE A 133 28.00 -21.69 12.73
C ILE A 133 28.54 -20.60 11.81
N ALA A 134 28.73 -20.92 10.54
CA ALA A 134 29.17 -20.00 9.51
C ALA A 134 27.99 -19.63 8.60
N LEU A 135 27.87 -18.34 8.29
CA LEU A 135 26.83 -17.77 7.45
C LEU A 135 27.46 -16.98 6.30
N ALA A 136 27.09 -17.30 5.08
CA ALA A 136 27.47 -16.52 3.90
C ALA A 136 26.88 -15.10 3.99
N SER A 137 27.64 -14.11 3.51
CA SER A 137 27.08 -12.80 3.17
C SER A 137 26.26 -12.89 1.87
N LEU A 138 25.29 -11.98 1.69
CA LEU A 138 24.47 -11.85 0.49
C LEU A 138 25.31 -11.75 -0.80
N SER A 139 26.51 -11.17 -0.74
CA SER A 139 27.49 -11.12 -1.84
C SER A 139 27.94 -12.51 -2.35
N ASN A 140 27.80 -13.55 -1.51
CA ASN A 140 28.17 -14.93 -1.79
C ASN A 140 26.93 -15.87 -1.85
N VAL A 141 25.74 -15.31 -1.99
CA VAL A 141 24.48 -16.04 -2.23
C VAL A 141 24.19 -16.02 -3.75
N PRO A 142 23.99 -17.17 -4.42
CA PRO A 142 23.57 -17.18 -5.81
C PRO A 142 22.20 -16.50 -5.98
N GLN A 143 22.00 -15.74 -7.06
CA GLN A 143 20.69 -15.14 -7.38
C GLN A 143 19.58 -16.18 -7.58
N THR A 144 19.93 -17.46 -7.78
CA THR A 144 19.00 -18.59 -7.89
C THR A 144 18.68 -19.29 -6.56
N ASP A 145 19.27 -18.87 -5.44
CA ASP A 145 18.85 -19.29 -4.10
C ASP A 145 17.57 -18.54 -3.70
N ALA A 146 16.57 -19.26 -3.20
CA ALA A 146 15.28 -18.73 -2.77
C ALA A 146 15.35 -17.77 -1.56
N SER A 147 16.54 -17.56 -1.02
CA SER A 147 16.87 -16.58 0.02
C SER A 147 17.49 -15.28 -0.47
N TYR A 148 17.85 -15.16 -1.75
CA TYR A 148 18.52 -13.97 -2.27
C TYR A 148 17.60 -12.73 -2.22
N ILE A 149 18.07 -11.66 -1.57
CA ILE A 149 17.33 -10.39 -1.45
C ILE A 149 17.39 -9.62 -2.78
N PRO A 150 16.24 -9.24 -3.40
CA PRO A 150 16.21 -8.50 -4.66
C PRO A 150 17.09 -7.25 -4.64
N GLN A 151 17.85 -6.97 -5.71
CA GLN A 151 18.67 -5.75 -5.79
C GLN A 151 17.83 -4.46 -5.68
N SER A 152 16.57 -4.51 -6.12
CA SER A 152 15.54 -3.47 -5.95
C SER A 152 15.14 -3.18 -4.50
N ASP A 153 15.49 -4.05 -3.56
CA ASP A 153 15.05 -3.99 -2.16
C ASP A 153 16.23 -3.87 -1.17
N GLN A 154 17.44 -4.26 -1.59
CA GLN A 154 18.68 -4.19 -0.79
C GLN A 154 18.96 -2.80 -0.17
N TRP A 155 18.49 -1.73 -0.82
CA TRP A 155 18.68 -0.35 -0.33
C TRP A 155 17.77 0.02 0.85
N ARG A 156 16.68 -0.74 1.11
CA ARG A 156 15.64 -0.45 2.13
C ARG A 156 15.30 -1.60 3.08
N SER A 157 15.77 -2.83 2.81
CA SER A 157 15.65 -4.02 3.67
C SER A 157 16.92 -4.32 4.46
N ASP A 158 16.80 -5.15 5.50
CA ASP A 158 17.92 -5.81 6.17
C ASP A 158 18.64 -6.77 5.20
N VAL A 159 19.88 -6.42 4.83
CA VAL A 159 20.76 -7.19 3.93
C VAL A 159 21.82 -8.00 4.65
N SER A 160 21.76 -8.07 5.98
CA SER A 160 22.80 -8.70 6.80
C SER A 160 22.71 -10.23 6.87
N SER A 161 23.84 -10.86 7.19
CA SER A 161 23.88 -12.25 7.64
C SER A 161 23.75 -12.33 9.16
N GLY A 162 22.97 -13.30 9.66
CA GLY A 162 22.77 -13.46 11.11
C GLY A 162 21.86 -14.62 11.53
N LEU A 163 21.99 -14.99 12.81
CA LEU A 163 21.10 -15.92 13.51
C LEU A 163 19.89 -15.13 14.04
N TRP A 164 18.96 -14.85 13.14
CA TRP A 164 17.88 -13.88 13.32
C TRP A 164 16.62 -14.45 14.00
N ASP A 165 16.49 -15.76 14.17
CA ASP A 165 15.51 -16.41 15.06
C ASP A 165 16.13 -17.60 15.83
N ASP A 166 15.37 -18.18 16.76
CA ASP A 166 15.87 -19.12 17.78
C ASP A 166 16.71 -20.29 17.22
N VAL A 167 17.78 -20.61 17.96
CA VAL A 167 18.63 -21.78 17.70
C VAL A 167 18.31 -22.86 18.72
N ILE A 168 17.89 -24.03 18.24
CA ILE A 168 17.38 -25.12 19.09
C ILE A 168 18.09 -26.44 18.73
N LEU A 169 18.59 -27.13 19.74
CA LEU A 169 19.16 -28.47 19.62
C LEU A 169 18.18 -29.50 20.18
N HIS A 170 17.63 -30.33 19.30
CA HIS A 170 16.80 -31.47 19.66
C HIS A 170 17.68 -32.71 19.80
N LEU A 171 17.47 -33.50 20.86
CA LEU A 171 18.21 -34.74 21.13
C LEU A 171 17.23 -35.91 21.16
N HIS A 172 17.48 -36.92 20.35
CA HIS A 172 16.57 -38.04 20.09
C HIS A 172 17.25 -39.39 20.37
N GLY A 173 16.46 -40.46 20.44
CA GLY A 173 16.96 -41.83 20.37
C GLY A 173 17.31 -42.24 18.93
N ASP A 174 17.25 -43.56 18.68
CA ASP A 174 17.61 -44.17 17.40
C ASP A 174 16.59 -43.90 16.28
N VAL A 175 15.38 -43.48 16.65
CA VAL A 175 14.29 -43.06 15.74
C VAL A 175 13.80 -41.68 16.16
N SER A 176 13.86 -40.70 15.26
CA SER A 176 13.42 -39.31 15.51
C SER A 176 12.20 -38.91 14.68
N ILE A 177 11.40 -37.97 15.19
CA ILE A 177 10.28 -37.33 14.50
C ILE A 177 10.85 -36.24 13.60
N ASN A 178 10.71 -36.44 12.29
CA ASN A 178 11.18 -35.51 11.26
C ASN A 178 10.14 -34.42 10.95
N ARG A 179 8.85 -34.77 11.02
CA ARG A 179 7.74 -33.92 10.53
C ARG A 179 6.41 -34.31 11.18
N ILE A 180 5.50 -33.35 11.35
CA ILE A 180 4.10 -33.59 11.74
C ILE A 180 3.21 -32.64 10.91
N VAL A 181 2.18 -33.17 10.24
CA VAL A 181 1.19 -32.39 9.46
C VAL A 181 -0.24 -32.79 9.88
N PRO A 182 -1.00 -31.90 10.56
CA PRO A 182 -2.35 -32.20 11.01
C PRO A 182 -3.43 -31.75 9.99
N PHE A 183 -4.07 -32.70 9.33
CA PHE A 183 -5.18 -32.46 8.40
C PHE A 183 -6.50 -32.43 9.19
N THR A 184 -7.07 -31.23 9.42
CA THR A 184 -8.32 -31.06 10.17
C THR A 184 -9.53 -31.05 9.24
N ASN A 185 -10.45 -32.01 9.39
CA ASN A 185 -11.77 -31.95 8.74
C ASN A 185 -12.80 -31.37 9.72
N TYR A 186 -13.00 -30.05 9.60
CA TYR A 186 -13.89 -29.28 10.46
C TYR A 186 -15.34 -29.81 10.51
N ARG A 187 -15.90 -30.22 9.35
CA ARG A 187 -17.30 -30.67 9.23
C ARG A 187 -17.50 -32.09 9.74
N ALA A 188 -16.58 -33.00 9.41
CA ALA A 188 -16.62 -34.37 9.91
C ALA A 188 -16.20 -34.50 11.38
N GLN A 189 -15.68 -33.43 11.98
CA GLN A 189 -15.13 -33.43 13.34
C GLN A 189 -14.04 -34.51 13.52
N THR A 190 -13.16 -34.66 12.53
CA THR A 190 -12.01 -35.56 12.53
C THR A 190 -10.70 -34.82 12.23
N VAL A 191 -9.59 -35.42 12.66
CA VAL A 191 -8.23 -34.99 12.32
C VAL A 191 -7.44 -36.23 11.91
N HIS A 192 -6.77 -36.14 10.78
CA HIS A 192 -5.81 -37.10 10.27
C HIS A 192 -4.41 -36.49 10.43
N VAL A 193 -3.54 -37.08 11.26
CA VAL A 193 -2.21 -36.53 11.54
C VAL A 193 -1.16 -37.41 10.88
N GLN A 194 -0.55 -36.90 9.81
CA GLN A 194 0.60 -37.53 9.16
C GLN A 194 1.88 -37.12 9.88
N PHE A 195 2.84 -38.04 9.99
CA PHE A 195 4.15 -37.75 10.54
C PHE A 195 5.23 -38.62 9.91
N ASP A 196 6.37 -37.98 9.66
CA ASP A 196 7.56 -38.64 9.11
C ASP A 196 8.56 -38.90 10.24
N LEU A 197 9.23 -40.05 10.19
CA LEU A 197 10.26 -40.49 11.11
C LEU A 197 11.57 -40.73 10.37
N ASN A 198 12.70 -40.44 11.00
CA ASN A 198 14.02 -40.84 10.54
C ASN A 198 14.45 -42.12 11.27
N GLY A 199 15.05 -43.08 10.54
CA GLY A 199 15.61 -44.31 11.12
C GLY A 199 14.58 -45.38 11.52
N ALA A 200 13.31 -45.24 11.12
CA ALA A 200 12.24 -46.16 11.53
C ALA A 200 12.17 -47.45 10.68
N ASP A 201 13.09 -47.67 9.74
CA ASP A 201 13.15 -48.88 8.93
C ASP A 201 13.48 -50.11 9.80
N GLY A 202 12.54 -51.06 9.84
CA GLY A 202 12.62 -52.23 10.74
C GLY A 202 12.29 -51.94 12.21
N PHE A 203 12.04 -50.67 12.59
CA PHE A 203 11.64 -50.31 13.95
C PHE A 203 10.29 -50.94 14.32
N LYS A 204 10.21 -51.45 15.56
CA LYS A 204 8.98 -52.04 16.12
C LYS A 204 8.59 -51.28 17.38
N GLY A 205 7.60 -50.41 17.25
CA GLY A 205 7.14 -49.52 18.31
C GLY A 205 5.74 -48.98 18.05
N LYS A 206 5.38 -47.94 18.82
CA LYS A 206 4.06 -47.29 18.78
C LYS A 206 4.22 -45.78 18.80
N ALA A 207 3.31 -45.09 18.11
CA ALA A 207 3.13 -43.66 18.20
C ALA A 207 1.98 -43.37 19.18
N ASN A 208 2.29 -42.65 20.26
CA ASN A 208 1.31 -42.10 21.19
C ASN A 208 1.06 -40.64 20.80
N LEU A 209 -0.16 -40.33 20.36
CA LEU A 209 -0.60 -38.98 20.02
C LEU A 209 -1.57 -38.49 21.09
N GLN A 210 -1.29 -37.33 21.66
CA GLN A 210 -2.09 -36.68 22.69
C GLN A 210 -2.42 -35.25 22.29
N ILE A 211 -3.62 -34.80 22.64
CA ILE A 211 -3.98 -33.37 22.58
C ILE A 211 -4.33 -32.91 23.99
N ALA A 212 -3.68 -31.85 24.43
CA ALA A 212 -3.90 -31.19 25.72
C ALA A 212 -4.27 -29.71 25.55
N ASP A 213 -5.01 -29.15 26.51
CA ASP A 213 -5.30 -27.71 26.54
C ASP A 213 -4.10 -26.86 27.02
N ALA A 214 -4.29 -25.54 27.09
CA ALA A 214 -3.27 -24.60 27.58
C ALA A 214 -2.88 -24.77 29.06
N ASN A 215 -3.64 -25.58 29.84
CA ASN A 215 -3.33 -25.93 31.23
C ASN A 215 -2.66 -27.32 31.34
N GLY A 216 -2.37 -27.98 30.21
CA GLY A 216 -1.84 -29.35 30.17
C GLY A 216 -2.89 -30.44 30.39
N ARG A 217 -4.18 -30.11 30.47
CA ARG A 217 -5.24 -31.13 30.61
C ARG A 217 -5.39 -31.90 29.31
N MET A 218 -5.09 -33.19 29.34
CA MET A 218 -5.30 -34.11 28.22
C MET A 218 -6.80 -34.26 27.89
N LEU A 219 -7.14 -34.09 26.60
CA LEU A 219 -8.52 -34.17 26.07
C LEU A 219 -8.71 -35.33 25.09
N ILE A 220 -7.64 -35.68 24.37
CA ILE A 220 -7.59 -36.80 23.42
C ILE A 220 -6.26 -37.55 23.64
N SER A 221 -6.30 -38.88 23.60
CA SER A 221 -5.12 -39.74 23.53
C SER A 221 -5.41 -40.88 22.56
N LYS A 222 -4.43 -41.21 21.72
CA LYS A 222 -4.45 -42.33 20.77
C LYS A 222 -3.10 -43.01 20.72
N THR A 223 -3.11 -44.29 20.40
CA THR A 223 -1.93 -45.11 20.19
C THR A 223 -2.10 -45.90 18.90
N ALA A 224 -1.11 -45.86 18.02
CA ALA A 224 -1.04 -46.67 16.79
C ALA A 224 0.31 -47.39 16.71
N PRO A 225 0.44 -48.51 15.99
CA PRO A 225 1.74 -49.06 15.62
C PRO A 225 2.50 -48.08 14.70
N VAL A 226 3.83 -48.13 14.74
CA VAL A 226 4.71 -47.47 13.76
C VAL A 226 5.19 -48.52 12.75
N SER A 227 5.27 -48.14 11.47
CA SER A 227 5.66 -49.05 10.38
C SER A 227 6.50 -48.31 9.32
N GLY A 228 7.82 -48.22 9.55
CA GLY A 228 8.73 -47.50 8.67
C GLY A 228 8.63 -45.99 8.82
N ASN A 229 9.19 -45.25 7.86
CA ASN A 229 9.42 -43.80 7.98
C ASN A 229 8.15 -42.93 7.81
N HIS A 230 7.12 -43.37 7.09
CA HIS A 230 5.89 -42.58 6.87
C HIS A 230 4.70 -43.19 7.61
N ASN A 231 4.03 -42.40 8.46
CA ASN A 231 2.98 -42.89 9.36
C ASN A 231 1.81 -41.90 9.47
N ALA A 232 0.66 -42.38 9.93
CA ALA A 232 -0.51 -41.54 10.20
C ALA A 232 -1.32 -42.02 11.42
N VAL A 233 -2.01 -41.10 12.09
CA VAL A 233 -2.96 -41.37 13.18
C VAL A 233 -4.25 -40.58 12.98
N ASP A 234 -5.37 -41.28 12.90
CA ASP A 234 -6.71 -40.71 12.80
C ASP A 234 -7.44 -40.65 14.15
N PHE A 235 -8.16 -39.54 14.39
CA PHE A 235 -9.10 -39.44 15.50
C PHE A 235 -10.26 -38.48 15.25
N ALA A 236 -11.39 -38.81 15.85
CA ALA A 236 -12.53 -37.91 15.99
C ALA A 236 -12.29 -36.92 17.15
N ILE A 237 -12.47 -35.63 16.87
CA ILE A 237 -12.46 -34.56 17.89
C ILE A 237 -13.84 -34.36 18.52
N ASN A 238 -14.94 -34.69 17.82
CA ASN A 238 -16.32 -34.74 18.33
C ASN A 238 -16.69 -33.59 19.29
N ALA A 239 -16.45 -32.34 18.89
CA ALA A 239 -16.67 -31.12 19.69
C ALA A 239 -15.98 -31.05 21.07
N LYS A 240 -15.09 -32.00 21.42
CA LYS A 240 -14.24 -31.93 22.63
C LYS A 240 -13.23 -30.79 22.55
N LEU A 241 -12.82 -30.44 21.33
CA LEU A 241 -11.96 -29.30 21.04
C LEU A 241 -12.83 -28.18 20.46
N LYS A 242 -12.69 -26.97 20.99
CA LYS A 242 -13.34 -25.78 20.47
C LYS A 242 -12.55 -25.24 19.27
N SER A 243 -13.26 -24.71 18.29
CA SER A 243 -12.65 -24.13 17.08
C SER A 243 -11.80 -22.89 17.40
N TRP A 244 -10.70 -22.70 16.67
CA TRP A 244 -9.90 -21.48 16.73
C TRP A 244 -10.49 -20.39 15.81
N SER A 245 -10.57 -19.15 16.28
CA SER A 245 -10.80 -17.95 15.46
C SER A 245 -10.16 -16.71 16.10
N PRO A 246 -10.04 -15.57 15.39
CA PRO A 246 -9.58 -14.31 15.98
C PRO A 246 -10.37 -13.86 17.23
N GLN A 247 -11.67 -14.18 17.31
CA GLN A 247 -12.51 -13.85 18.46
C GLN A 247 -12.37 -14.89 19.58
N ASN A 248 -12.14 -16.16 19.22
CA ASN A 248 -12.02 -17.29 20.14
C ASN A 248 -10.75 -18.10 19.83
N PRO A 249 -9.56 -17.61 20.22
CA PRO A 249 -8.28 -18.28 19.95
C PRO A 249 -8.09 -19.51 20.86
N ASN A 250 -8.92 -20.53 20.67
CA ASN A 250 -8.80 -21.81 21.38
C ASN A 250 -7.57 -22.56 20.87
N LEU A 251 -6.53 -22.63 21.71
CA LEU A 251 -5.29 -23.34 21.43
C LEU A 251 -5.16 -24.61 22.26
N TYR A 252 -4.52 -25.59 21.64
CA TYR A 252 -4.15 -26.87 22.20
C TYR A 252 -2.70 -27.19 21.83
N HIS A 253 -2.14 -28.20 22.47
CA HIS A 253 -0.84 -28.77 22.13
C HIS A 253 -1.04 -30.17 21.58
N LEU A 254 -0.59 -30.43 20.36
CA LEU A 254 -0.50 -31.78 19.77
C LEU A 254 0.87 -32.34 20.13
N LYS A 255 0.88 -33.34 21.01
CA LYS A 255 2.07 -34.07 21.46
C LYS A 255 2.14 -35.42 20.77
N LEU A 256 3.21 -35.67 20.03
CA LEU A 256 3.56 -36.97 19.47
C LEU A 256 4.71 -37.57 20.28
N THR A 257 4.62 -38.84 20.63
CA THR A 257 5.66 -39.55 21.39
C THR A 257 5.84 -40.95 20.81
N ILE A 258 7.03 -41.23 20.28
CA ILE A 258 7.39 -42.54 19.72
C ILE A 258 7.98 -43.39 20.83
N VAL A 259 7.44 -44.60 21.04
CA VAL A 259 7.92 -45.56 22.04
C VAL A 259 8.28 -46.89 21.37
N ASN A 260 9.36 -47.52 21.82
CA ASN A 260 9.78 -48.84 21.33
C ASN A 260 8.94 -49.97 21.93
N SER A 261 9.14 -51.21 21.45
CA SER A 261 8.47 -52.42 21.93
C SER A 261 8.69 -52.74 23.42
N LYS A 262 9.71 -52.16 24.07
CA LYS A 262 9.99 -52.28 25.51
C LYS A 262 9.37 -51.13 26.34
N GLY A 263 8.62 -50.22 25.71
CA GLY A 263 7.99 -49.07 26.35
C GLY A 263 8.90 -47.85 26.54
N GLY A 264 10.18 -47.93 26.14
CA GLY A 264 11.11 -46.80 26.22
C GLY A 264 10.84 -45.76 25.14
N ILE A 265 10.86 -44.48 25.51
CA ILE A 265 10.67 -43.37 24.57
C ILE A 265 11.86 -43.32 23.60
N ASN A 266 11.58 -43.04 22.32
CA ASN A 266 12.56 -42.88 21.24
C ASN A 266 12.57 -41.46 20.67
N ASP A 267 11.40 -40.80 20.59
CA ASP A 267 11.34 -39.35 20.42
C ASP A 267 10.05 -38.74 20.96
N GLN A 268 10.06 -37.43 21.17
CA GLN A 268 8.90 -36.65 21.62
C GLN A 268 8.92 -35.25 21.02
N SER A 269 7.85 -34.90 20.31
CA SER A 269 7.64 -33.57 19.73
C SER A 269 6.27 -33.00 20.15
N VAL A 270 6.20 -31.68 20.28
CA VAL A 270 4.99 -30.95 20.67
C VAL A 270 4.86 -29.74 19.75
N ILE A 271 3.73 -29.62 19.06
CA ILE A 271 3.41 -28.46 18.21
C ILE A 271 2.12 -27.77 18.70
N PRO A 272 1.96 -26.46 18.47
CA PRO A 272 0.66 -25.81 18.63
C PRO A 272 -0.39 -26.46 17.71
N PHE A 273 -1.65 -26.44 18.15
CA PHE A 273 -2.77 -26.99 17.40
C PHE A 273 -4.06 -26.19 17.67
N GLY A 274 -4.81 -25.88 16.61
CA GLY A 274 -6.12 -25.23 16.70
C GLY A 274 -7.04 -25.76 15.61
N VAL A 275 -8.25 -26.18 16.00
CA VAL A 275 -9.23 -26.73 15.07
C VAL A 275 -9.81 -25.61 14.22
N LYS A 276 -9.54 -25.62 12.91
CA LYS A 276 -10.08 -24.63 11.96
C LYS A 276 -10.41 -25.24 10.60
N SER A 277 -11.24 -24.55 9.83
CA SER A 277 -11.23 -24.60 8.36
C SER A 277 -11.13 -23.19 7.81
N PHE A 278 -10.37 -23.00 6.72
CA PHE A 278 -10.37 -21.76 5.95
C PHE A 278 -10.42 -22.11 4.46
N GLU A 279 -11.31 -21.45 3.72
CA GLU A 279 -11.62 -21.80 2.33
C GLU A 279 -12.17 -20.58 1.56
N VAL A 280 -12.11 -20.63 0.23
CA VAL A 280 -12.83 -19.68 -0.64
C VAL A 280 -14.11 -20.36 -1.15
N LYS A 281 -15.26 -19.70 -0.96
CA LYS A 281 -16.56 -20.08 -1.55
C LYS A 281 -17.20 -18.83 -2.16
N ASN A 282 -17.75 -18.93 -3.36
CA ASN A 282 -18.50 -17.86 -4.02
C ASN A 282 -17.75 -16.50 -4.02
N LYS A 283 -16.44 -16.52 -4.31
CA LYS A 283 -15.54 -15.34 -4.32
C LYS A 283 -15.39 -14.64 -2.95
N GLN A 284 -15.61 -15.34 -1.84
CA GLN A 284 -15.48 -14.82 -0.47
C GLN A 284 -14.74 -15.82 0.43
N PHE A 285 -14.06 -15.33 1.47
CA PHE A 285 -13.44 -16.20 2.48
C PHE A 285 -14.48 -16.75 3.45
N TYR A 286 -14.26 -17.98 3.91
CA TYR A 286 -15.01 -18.61 5.00
C TYR A 286 -14.03 -19.16 6.03
N LEU A 287 -14.27 -18.85 7.31
CA LEU A 287 -13.56 -19.39 8.46
C LEU A 287 -14.56 -20.21 9.28
N ASN A 288 -14.27 -21.49 9.51
CA ASN A 288 -15.13 -22.38 10.30
C ASN A 288 -16.59 -22.42 9.79
N ASP A 289 -16.74 -22.51 8.46
CA ASP A 289 -18.00 -22.44 7.69
C ASP A 289 -18.80 -21.11 7.78
N LYS A 290 -18.28 -20.05 8.40
CA LYS A 290 -18.89 -18.71 8.44
C LYS A 290 -18.17 -17.74 7.50
N ARG A 291 -18.90 -16.85 6.79
CA ARG A 291 -18.29 -15.80 5.94
C ARG A 291 -17.31 -14.97 6.79
N PHE A 292 -16.11 -14.80 6.28
CA PHE A 292 -15.04 -14.03 6.91
C PHE A 292 -14.66 -12.88 5.97
N ILE A 293 -14.45 -11.69 6.54
CA ILE A 293 -13.88 -10.54 5.83
C ILE A 293 -12.54 -10.25 6.50
N ALA A 294 -11.44 -10.36 5.76
CA ALA A 294 -10.11 -10.04 6.26
C ALA A 294 -9.92 -8.52 6.32
N LYS A 295 -9.69 -8.00 7.51
CA LYS A 295 -9.60 -6.56 7.82
C LYS A 295 -8.26 -6.35 8.50
N GLY A 296 -7.30 -5.91 7.69
CA GLY A 296 -5.89 -6.15 7.91
C GLY A 296 -5.05 -4.92 8.14
N ILE A 297 -3.85 -5.17 8.66
CA ILE A 297 -2.73 -4.21 8.74
C ILE A 297 -1.48 -4.94 8.23
N THR A 298 -0.61 -4.23 7.52
CA THR A 298 0.65 -4.77 6.96
C THR A 298 1.87 -4.31 7.77
N VAL A 299 2.76 -5.24 8.09
CA VAL A 299 4.09 -5.02 8.68
C VAL A 299 5.13 -5.50 7.68
N VAL A 300 6.01 -4.61 7.20
CA VAL A 300 7.06 -4.97 6.24
C VAL A 300 8.29 -5.43 7.01
N TRP A 301 8.44 -6.74 7.16
CA TRP A 301 9.22 -7.30 8.26
C TRP A 301 10.71 -6.96 8.15
N HIS A 302 11.37 -7.29 7.03
CA HIS A 302 12.81 -7.04 6.85
C HIS A 302 13.18 -5.57 6.65
N ARG A 303 12.25 -4.74 6.17
CA ARG A 303 12.43 -3.29 6.13
C ARG A 303 12.32 -2.69 7.53
N TRP A 304 11.36 -3.11 8.35
CA TRP A 304 11.22 -2.58 9.72
C TRP A 304 12.45 -2.85 10.60
N VAL A 305 12.92 -4.10 10.65
CA VAL A 305 14.03 -4.51 11.55
C VAL A 305 15.41 -3.98 11.14
N ARG A 306 15.54 -3.41 9.94
CA ARG A 306 16.72 -2.66 9.49
C ARG A 306 17.00 -1.42 10.35
N THR A 307 15.95 -0.78 10.87
CA THR A 307 16.09 0.45 11.66
C THR A 307 16.66 0.18 13.06
N GLY A 308 17.40 1.15 13.63
CA GLY A 308 18.00 0.99 14.96
C GLY A 308 17.01 0.67 16.09
N GLU A 309 15.79 1.23 16.05
CA GLU A 309 14.71 0.86 16.97
C GLU A 309 14.03 -0.46 16.58
N GLY A 310 13.73 -0.67 15.29
CA GLY A 310 13.12 -1.90 14.79
C GLY A 310 13.95 -3.15 15.08
N ARG A 311 15.28 -3.05 15.01
CA ARG A 311 16.23 -4.11 15.38
C ARG A 311 16.10 -4.56 16.83
N GLY A 312 15.70 -3.66 17.74
CA GLY A 312 15.41 -4.00 19.14
C GLY A 312 13.98 -4.49 19.33
N LEU A 313 13.00 -3.77 18.77
CA LEU A 313 11.58 -4.03 18.98
C LEU A 313 11.05 -5.26 18.22
N GLY A 314 11.70 -5.68 17.15
CA GLY A 314 11.44 -6.94 16.43
C GLY A 314 11.64 -8.20 17.28
N TYR A 315 12.25 -8.07 18.47
CA TYR A 315 12.38 -9.15 19.45
C TYR A 315 11.59 -8.92 20.74
N ASP A 316 11.02 -7.72 20.96
CA ASP A 316 10.21 -7.40 22.14
C ASP A 316 8.77 -7.93 21.98
N THR A 317 8.56 -9.09 22.60
CA THR A 317 7.28 -9.79 22.61
C THR A 317 6.16 -9.05 23.36
N ALA A 318 6.51 -8.17 24.29
CA ALA A 318 5.54 -7.38 25.05
C ALA A 318 5.15 -6.10 24.31
N TRP A 319 6.09 -5.46 23.61
CA TRP A 319 5.81 -4.32 22.74
C TRP A 319 4.94 -4.74 21.55
N PHE A 320 5.32 -5.77 20.79
CA PHE A 320 4.57 -6.21 19.61
C PHE A 320 3.12 -6.62 19.94
N LYS A 321 2.95 -7.35 21.05
CA LYS A 321 1.62 -7.68 21.60
C LYS A 321 0.77 -6.44 21.86
N ARG A 322 1.29 -5.43 22.57
CA ARG A 322 0.50 -4.24 22.94
C ARG A 322 0.20 -3.36 21.72
N ASN A 323 1.24 -3.07 20.94
CA ASN A 323 1.27 -1.92 20.05
C ASN A 323 0.95 -2.27 18.59
N ILE A 324 1.05 -3.55 18.22
CA ILE A 324 0.53 -4.07 16.95
C ILE A 324 -0.71 -4.92 17.21
N ILE A 325 -0.59 -6.08 17.86
CA ILE A 325 -1.68 -7.05 17.93
C ILE A 325 -2.91 -6.50 18.68
N MET A 326 -2.75 -6.02 19.92
CA MET A 326 -3.88 -5.52 20.70
C MET A 326 -4.41 -4.18 20.18
N LEU A 327 -3.56 -3.31 19.64
CA LEU A 327 -3.99 -2.06 19.00
C LEU A 327 -4.91 -2.37 17.80
N SER A 328 -4.45 -3.19 16.85
CA SER A 328 -5.24 -3.68 15.71
C SER A 328 -6.61 -4.21 16.15
N LYS A 329 -6.65 -5.09 17.15
CA LYS A 329 -7.90 -5.67 17.67
C LYS A 329 -8.81 -4.65 18.37
N ASN A 330 -8.25 -3.66 19.03
CA ASN A 330 -9.02 -2.58 19.67
C ASN A 330 -9.69 -1.64 18.64
N HIS A 331 -9.18 -1.55 17.40
CA HIS A 331 -9.89 -0.91 16.28
C HIS A 331 -10.83 -1.86 15.51
N GLY A 332 -10.80 -3.17 15.80
CA GLY A 332 -11.65 -4.20 15.20
C GLY A 332 -11.01 -5.02 14.07
N ALA A 333 -9.73 -4.80 13.76
CA ALA A 333 -8.99 -5.59 12.78
C ALA A 333 -8.82 -7.05 13.25
N ASN A 334 -8.76 -7.98 12.29
CA ASN A 334 -8.78 -9.43 12.55
C ASN A 334 -7.68 -10.20 11.80
N TYR A 335 -6.85 -9.49 11.02
CA TYR A 335 -5.84 -10.02 10.10
C TYR A 335 -4.52 -9.24 10.25
N LEU A 336 -3.40 -9.89 9.97
CA LEU A 336 -2.06 -9.31 9.88
C LEU A 336 -1.31 -9.87 8.66
N ARG A 337 -0.69 -9.00 7.85
CA ARG A 337 0.25 -9.38 6.79
C ARG A 337 1.68 -9.10 7.26
N PHE A 338 2.53 -10.12 7.21
CA PHE A 338 3.99 -9.95 7.29
C PHE A 338 4.51 -9.93 5.85
N HIS A 339 4.89 -8.75 5.36
CA HIS A 339 5.27 -8.53 3.96
C HIS A 339 6.77 -8.78 3.72
N LEU A 340 7.08 -9.40 2.58
CA LEU A 340 8.41 -9.81 2.11
C LEU A 340 9.19 -10.76 3.03
N GLY A 341 8.51 -11.58 3.82
CA GLY A 341 9.13 -12.75 4.46
C GLY A 341 8.67 -13.02 5.89
N LEU A 342 9.35 -14.01 6.48
CA LEU A 342 8.95 -14.59 7.75
C LEU A 342 9.31 -13.67 8.93
N PRO A 343 8.37 -13.40 9.86
CA PRO A 343 8.72 -12.92 11.19
C PRO A 343 9.41 -14.02 12.00
N VAL A 344 9.97 -13.64 13.14
CA VAL A 344 10.36 -14.62 14.18
C VAL A 344 9.14 -15.44 14.62
N GLU A 345 9.28 -16.76 14.77
CA GLU A 345 8.16 -17.70 14.97
C GLU A 345 7.31 -17.33 16.20
N ARG A 346 7.97 -16.82 17.24
CA ARG A 346 7.35 -16.25 18.46
C ARG A 346 6.27 -15.18 18.21
N PHE A 347 6.23 -14.54 17.04
CA PHE A 347 5.19 -13.57 16.68
C PHE A 347 4.00 -14.26 15.98
N LEU A 348 4.20 -15.40 15.30
CA LEU A 348 3.11 -16.27 14.84
C LEU A 348 2.40 -16.92 16.05
N ASP A 349 3.15 -17.37 17.06
CA ASP A 349 2.63 -17.82 18.36
C ASP A 349 1.69 -16.79 19.01
N MET A 350 1.92 -15.49 18.78
CA MET A 350 1.05 -14.43 19.29
C MET A 350 -0.20 -14.20 18.46
N CYS A 351 -0.12 -14.34 17.14
CA CYS A 351 -1.30 -14.34 16.28
C CYS A 351 -2.21 -15.53 16.63
N ASP A 352 -1.63 -16.70 16.87
CA ASP A 352 -2.31 -17.88 17.40
C ASP A 352 -2.97 -17.59 18.76
N LYS A 353 -2.20 -17.09 19.73
CA LYS A 353 -2.61 -16.97 21.15
C LYS A 353 -3.55 -15.81 21.44
N TYR A 354 -3.38 -14.68 20.75
CA TYR A 354 -4.19 -13.49 20.95
C TYR A 354 -5.24 -13.30 19.85
N GLY A 355 -5.20 -14.09 18.78
CA GLY A 355 -6.25 -14.19 17.77
C GLY A 355 -6.20 -13.08 16.71
N LEU A 356 -5.26 -13.20 15.77
CA LEU A 356 -5.32 -12.58 14.45
C LEU A 356 -5.08 -13.68 13.42
N VAL A 357 -5.73 -13.63 12.25
CA VAL A 357 -5.31 -14.46 11.12
C VAL A 357 -4.07 -13.86 10.46
N VAL A 358 -3.26 -14.68 9.81
CA VAL A 358 -2.01 -14.30 9.16
C VAL A 358 -2.07 -14.64 7.67
N GLN A 359 -1.76 -13.65 6.83
CA GLN A 359 -1.18 -13.92 5.52
C GLN A 359 0.31 -14.17 5.73
N PHE A 360 0.74 -15.37 5.36
CA PHE A 360 2.10 -15.82 5.52
C PHE A 360 2.76 -15.77 4.14
N GLU A 361 3.82 -14.97 4.05
CA GLU A 361 4.41 -14.54 2.80
C GLU A 361 5.88 -14.98 2.71
N TRP A 362 6.31 -15.39 1.52
CA TRP A 362 7.73 -15.65 1.26
C TRP A 362 8.42 -14.39 0.72
N SER A 363 9.75 -14.32 0.87
CA SER A 363 10.55 -13.14 0.54
C SER A 363 10.81 -12.90 -0.96
N PHE A 364 10.08 -13.56 -1.87
CA PHE A 364 10.20 -13.28 -3.31
C PHE A 364 9.41 -12.05 -3.72
N PHE A 365 9.97 -11.27 -4.63
CA PHE A 365 9.34 -10.09 -5.20
C PHE A 365 9.72 -9.98 -6.68
N HIS A 366 8.84 -9.40 -7.49
CA HIS A 366 9.14 -8.91 -8.84
C HIS A 366 9.78 -9.91 -9.83
N GLY A 367 9.46 -11.21 -9.71
CA GLY A 367 10.01 -12.22 -10.63
C GLY A 367 11.51 -12.44 -10.49
N MET A 368 12.05 -12.34 -9.27
CA MET A 368 13.38 -12.85 -8.96
C MET A 368 13.53 -14.33 -9.40
N PRO A 369 14.65 -14.71 -10.04
CA PRO A 369 14.92 -16.11 -10.36
C PRO A 369 15.09 -16.95 -9.09
N ALA A 370 14.74 -18.23 -9.18
CA ALA A 370 15.04 -19.24 -8.17
C ALA A 370 15.13 -20.61 -8.82
N SER A 371 16.02 -21.48 -8.34
CA SER A 371 16.11 -22.86 -8.83
C SER A 371 15.00 -23.72 -8.24
N LYS A 372 14.55 -24.76 -8.97
CA LYS A 372 13.51 -25.68 -8.50
C LYS A 372 13.93 -26.37 -7.20
N GLU A 373 15.21 -26.71 -7.09
CA GLU A 373 15.83 -27.40 -5.97
C GLU A 373 15.83 -26.52 -4.71
N SER A 374 16.22 -25.25 -4.84
CA SER A 374 16.18 -24.29 -3.74
C SER A 374 14.75 -24.00 -3.29
N LEU A 375 13.81 -23.86 -4.25
CA LEU A 375 12.38 -23.69 -3.98
C LEU A 375 11.82 -24.90 -3.21
N LEU A 376 12.07 -26.13 -3.68
CA LEU A 376 11.57 -27.37 -3.06
C LEU A 376 11.97 -27.47 -1.58
N ILE A 377 13.23 -27.21 -1.26
CA ILE A 377 13.74 -27.28 0.13
C ILE A 377 13.10 -26.19 0.99
N GLN A 378 13.16 -24.93 0.54
CA GLN A 378 12.77 -23.79 1.36
C GLN A 378 11.24 -23.67 1.50
N TYR A 379 10.46 -23.89 0.44
CA TYR A 379 8.99 -23.91 0.52
C TYR A 379 8.47 -25.09 1.35
N LYS A 380 9.12 -26.26 1.33
CA LYS A 380 8.70 -27.38 2.19
C LYS A 380 8.80 -26.98 3.66
N ASN A 381 9.95 -26.45 4.11
CA ASN A 381 10.14 -26.07 5.50
C ASN A 381 9.23 -24.89 5.91
N TRP A 382 8.93 -23.97 4.98
CA TRP A 382 7.98 -22.88 5.16
C TRP A 382 6.53 -23.35 5.30
N LEU A 383 6.07 -24.26 4.45
CA LEU A 383 4.73 -24.85 4.53
C LEU A 383 4.57 -25.76 5.76
N ASP A 384 5.61 -26.51 6.14
CA ASP A 384 5.63 -27.28 7.38
C ASP A 384 5.54 -26.38 8.63
N LEU A 385 6.17 -25.20 8.61
CA LEU A 385 6.00 -24.16 9.63
C LEU A 385 4.57 -23.59 9.62
N ALA A 386 4.01 -23.28 8.44
CA ALA A 386 2.63 -22.80 8.29
C ALA A 386 1.60 -23.76 8.92
N MET A 387 1.87 -25.08 8.87
CA MET A 387 0.99 -26.11 9.46
C MET A 387 1.08 -26.22 10.99
N ARG A 388 2.09 -25.62 11.64
CA ARG A 388 2.14 -25.47 13.10
C ARG A 388 1.12 -24.43 13.59
N HIS A 389 0.90 -23.36 12.83
CA HIS A 389 0.19 -22.17 13.30
C HIS A 389 -1.30 -22.12 12.89
N PRO A 390 -2.27 -22.24 13.81
CA PRO A 390 -3.68 -22.05 13.49
C PRO A 390 -4.02 -20.64 12.96
N SER A 391 -3.22 -19.61 13.24
CA SER A 391 -3.41 -18.27 12.68
C SER A 391 -3.12 -18.15 11.19
N VAL A 392 -2.23 -18.96 10.60
CA VAL A 392 -1.91 -18.88 9.17
C VAL A 392 -3.09 -19.41 8.35
N VAL A 393 -3.68 -18.56 7.50
CA VAL A 393 -4.87 -18.92 6.69
C VAL A 393 -4.68 -18.70 5.20
N LEU A 394 -3.82 -17.76 4.81
CA LEU A 394 -3.57 -17.35 3.43
C LEU A 394 -2.08 -17.46 3.16
N ILE A 395 -1.72 -18.18 2.10
CA ILE A 395 -0.34 -18.49 1.71
C ILE A 395 -0.01 -17.65 0.46
N HIS A 396 1.07 -16.88 0.55
CA HIS A 396 1.48 -15.88 -0.45
C HIS A 396 2.93 -16.19 -0.89
N PRO A 397 3.14 -17.09 -1.88
CA PRO A 397 4.46 -17.66 -2.16
C PRO A 397 5.45 -16.70 -2.81
N TYR A 398 4.99 -15.56 -3.29
CA TYR A 398 5.80 -14.52 -3.94
C TYR A 398 5.11 -13.17 -3.78
N ASN A 399 5.59 -12.11 -4.44
CA ASN A 399 4.89 -10.83 -4.51
C ASN A 399 5.13 -10.21 -5.90
N GLU A 400 4.11 -9.59 -6.51
CA GLU A 400 4.15 -8.98 -7.86
C GLU A 400 5.00 -9.75 -8.90
N THR A 401 4.81 -11.06 -8.96
CA THR A 401 5.67 -11.99 -9.72
C THR A 401 4.91 -12.60 -10.90
N ALA A 402 5.54 -12.61 -12.07
CA ALA A 402 4.95 -13.03 -13.33
C ALA A 402 5.95 -13.84 -14.17
N GLY A 403 5.58 -14.18 -15.42
CA GLY A 403 6.50 -14.75 -16.40
C GLY A 403 6.93 -16.18 -16.07
N GLU A 404 8.21 -16.49 -16.27
CA GLU A 404 8.75 -17.85 -16.12
C GLU A 404 8.95 -18.24 -14.65
N GLN A 405 9.32 -17.27 -13.81
CA GLN A 405 9.56 -17.43 -12.38
C GLN A 405 8.27 -17.82 -11.66
N LEU A 406 7.13 -17.24 -12.06
CA LEU A 406 5.80 -17.65 -11.63
C LEU A 406 5.51 -19.12 -11.96
N LYS A 407 5.85 -19.59 -13.17
CA LYS A 407 5.71 -21.01 -13.54
C LYS A 407 6.63 -21.91 -12.74
N THR A 408 7.85 -21.47 -12.44
CA THR A 408 8.82 -22.23 -11.64
C THR A 408 8.32 -22.41 -10.21
N ALA A 409 7.78 -21.35 -9.60
CA ALA A 409 7.12 -21.43 -8.30
C ALA A 409 5.92 -22.38 -8.32
N TRP A 410 5.01 -22.27 -9.30
CA TRP A 410 3.86 -23.19 -9.42
C TRP A 410 4.26 -24.64 -9.65
N THR A 411 5.30 -24.91 -10.45
CA THR A 411 5.84 -26.26 -10.66
C THR A 411 6.29 -26.92 -9.35
N VAL A 412 6.79 -26.13 -8.39
CA VAL A 412 7.17 -26.60 -7.06
C VAL A 412 5.96 -26.71 -6.13
N LEU A 413 5.04 -25.75 -6.15
CA LEU A 413 3.81 -25.79 -5.36
C LEU A 413 2.94 -27.00 -5.74
N ASP A 414 2.78 -27.31 -7.03
CA ASP A 414 2.04 -28.49 -7.49
C ASP A 414 2.70 -29.82 -7.10
N GLU A 415 4.00 -29.82 -6.80
CA GLU A 415 4.70 -30.99 -6.25
C GLU A 415 4.50 -31.11 -4.73
N LEU A 416 4.67 -30.00 -4.00
CA LEU A 416 4.60 -29.94 -2.55
C LEU A 416 3.16 -30.05 -2.00
N LEU A 417 2.19 -29.33 -2.58
CA LEU A 417 0.82 -29.20 -2.06
C LEU A 417 0.05 -30.53 -1.97
N LYS A 418 0.52 -31.56 -2.68
CA LYS A 418 0.04 -32.95 -2.57
C LYS A 418 0.22 -33.54 -1.16
N GLN A 419 1.09 -32.96 -0.33
CA GLN A 419 1.44 -33.41 1.02
C GLN A 419 0.83 -32.55 2.14
N TYR A 420 -0.10 -31.65 1.81
CA TYR A 420 -0.70 -30.69 2.75
C TYR A 420 -2.23 -30.73 2.69
N PRO A 421 -2.95 -30.34 3.76
CA PRO A 421 -4.39 -30.10 3.67
C PRO A 421 -4.69 -28.96 2.68
N PRO A 422 -5.94 -28.82 2.21
CA PRO A 422 -6.33 -27.70 1.34
C PRO A 422 -6.01 -26.34 1.98
N LEU A 423 -5.03 -25.64 1.41
CA LEU A 423 -4.65 -24.27 1.77
C LEU A 423 -5.35 -23.29 0.83
N VAL A 424 -5.47 -22.02 1.23
CA VAL A 424 -5.86 -20.92 0.32
C VAL A 424 -4.60 -20.20 -0.14
N LEU A 425 -4.42 -20.06 -1.46
CA LEU A 425 -3.25 -19.42 -2.07
C LEU A 425 -3.61 -18.20 -2.94
N GLU A 426 -2.67 -17.24 -2.95
CA GLU A 426 -2.45 -16.27 -4.03
C GLU A 426 -2.51 -16.96 -5.41
N ASP A 427 -2.98 -16.22 -6.43
CA ASP A 427 -3.22 -16.61 -7.83
C ASP A 427 -4.16 -17.78 -8.08
N ARG A 428 -4.16 -18.86 -7.29
CA ARG A 428 -5.05 -20.00 -7.47
C ARG A 428 -6.47 -19.65 -7.04
N ASP A 429 -6.62 -19.20 -5.80
CA ASP A 429 -7.93 -19.02 -5.14
C ASP A 429 -8.30 -17.54 -4.95
N VAL A 430 -7.29 -16.67 -4.88
CA VAL A 430 -7.41 -15.23 -4.57
C VAL A 430 -6.67 -14.40 -5.62
N ILE A 431 -7.22 -13.24 -5.96
CA ILE A 431 -6.54 -12.19 -6.71
C ILE A 431 -6.11 -11.09 -5.74
N HIS A 432 -4.82 -10.80 -5.71
CA HIS A 432 -4.23 -9.72 -4.91
C HIS A 432 -4.15 -8.42 -5.73
N ILE A 433 -4.64 -7.33 -5.16
CA ILE A 433 -4.84 -6.04 -5.84
C ILE A 433 -3.95 -4.98 -5.18
N HIS A 434 -2.99 -4.48 -5.96
CA HIS A 434 -2.01 -3.51 -5.50
C HIS A 434 -2.25 -2.14 -6.16
N LYS A 435 -2.72 -1.18 -5.35
CA LYS A 435 -3.23 0.13 -5.78
C LYS A 435 -2.82 1.25 -4.81
N TYR A 436 -1.58 1.72 -4.99
CA TYR A 436 -1.00 2.81 -4.23
C TYR A 436 -1.56 4.19 -4.61
N TRP A 437 -1.68 5.07 -3.61
CA TRP A 437 -2.27 6.40 -3.71
C TRP A 437 -1.40 7.38 -4.52
N TRP A 438 -0.08 7.21 -4.50
CA TRP A 438 0.83 8.03 -5.32
C TRP A 438 0.69 7.76 -6.82
N SER A 439 0.28 6.54 -7.20
CA SER A 439 0.56 6.05 -8.55
C SER A 439 -0.51 6.42 -9.56
N MET A 440 -1.76 6.58 -9.14
CA MET A 440 -2.89 6.79 -10.04
C MET A 440 -3.96 7.66 -9.39
N PHE A 441 -4.48 8.66 -10.13
CA PHE A 441 -5.67 9.35 -9.68
C PHE A 441 -6.94 8.50 -9.97
N GLU A 442 -7.71 7.98 -9.00
CA GLU A 442 -7.46 7.98 -7.52
C GLU A 442 -7.80 6.62 -6.98
N ASN A 443 -6.75 5.80 -6.88
CA ASN A 443 -6.71 4.42 -6.38
C ASN A 443 -7.45 3.41 -7.28
N LEU A 444 -8.51 3.84 -7.95
CA LEU A 444 -9.49 3.00 -8.63
C LEU A 444 -9.87 3.65 -9.96
N GLY A 445 -8.90 3.80 -10.89
CA GLY A 445 -9.20 4.10 -12.29
C GLY A 445 -10.20 3.12 -12.92
N LEU A 446 -10.41 1.99 -12.26
CA LEU A 446 -11.59 1.14 -12.36
C LEU A 446 -12.29 1.06 -11.00
N TYR A 447 -13.30 1.91 -10.79
CA TYR A 447 -14.21 1.78 -9.65
C TYR A 447 -15.19 0.62 -9.91
N TYR A 448 -14.78 -0.59 -9.53
CA TYR A 448 -15.65 -1.76 -9.52
C TYR A 448 -16.86 -1.48 -8.61
N ASP A 449 -18.09 -1.64 -9.11
CA ASP A 449 -19.31 -1.46 -8.31
C ASP A 449 -19.52 -2.59 -7.28
N ASN A 450 -18.90 -3.75 -7.52
CA ASN A 450 -18.98 -4.94 -6.70
C ASN A 450 -17.79 -5.86 -7.02
N SER A 451 -17.38 -6.70 -6.07
CA SER A 451 -16.34 -7.73 -6.28
C SER A 451 -16.77 -8.87 -7.21
N GLY A 452 -18.06 -8.98 -7.55
CA GLY A 452 -18.60 -9.99 -8.44
C GLY A 452 -18.06 -9.93 -9.88
N VAL A 453 -17.54 -8.77 -10.32
CA VAL A 453 -16.91 -8.58 -11.64
C VAL A 453 -15.58 -9.31 -11.81
N PHE A 454 -14.88 -9.62 -10.71
CA PHE A 454 -13.64 -10.39 -10.72
C PHE A 454 -13.92 -11.89 -10.85
N PRO A 455 -13.04 -12.71 -11.46
CA PRO A 455 -13.29 -14.15 -11.59
C PRO A 455 -13.13 -14.91 -10.27
N LYS A 456 -12.37 -14.39 -9.30
CA LYS A 456 -12.02 -15.03 -8.01
C LYS A 456 -12.38 -14.13 -6.82
N ALA A 457 -12.08 -14.60 -5.59
CA ALA A 457 -12.05 -13.70 -4.43
C ALA A 457 -10.97 -12.63 -4.61
N ILE A 458 -11.19 -11.43 -4.05
CA ILE A 458 -10.21 -10.34 -4.09
C ILE A 458 -9.71 -9.99 -2.69
N MET A 459 -8.39 -9.82 -2.58
CA MET A 459 -7.70 -9.22 -1.45
C MET A 459 -7.03 -7.93 -1.93
N ALA A 460 -7.21 -6.84 -1.19
CA ALA A 460 -6.53 -5.56 -1.48
C ALA A 460 -5.55 -5.24 -0.36
N ASP A 461 -4.36 -5.84 -0.40
CA ASP A 461 -3.36 -5.84 0.68
C ASP A 461 -2.10 -4.98 0.39
N GLU A 462 -2.13 -4.22 -0.70
CA GLU A 462 -1.25 -3.07 -0.97
C GLU A 462 -2.08 -1.89 -1.47
N PHE A 463 -2.42 -0.95 -0.58
CA PHE A 463 -2.98 0.35 -0.94
C PHE A 463 -2.64 1.39 0.13
N GLY A 464 -2.92 2.66 -0.16
CA GLY A 464 -2.43 3.77 0.67
C GLY A 464 -1.06 4.20 0.18
N GLY A 465 -0.02 4.17 1.02
CA GLY A 465 1.30 4.65 0.60
C GLY A 465 1.53 6.16 0.73
N ASN A 466 0.64 6.90 1.40
CA ASN A 466 0.91 8.27 1.83
C ASN A 466 1.87 8.26 3.03
N TYR A 467 3.09 7.82 2.75
CA TYR A 467 4.19 7.55 3.67
C TYR A 467 4.70 8.80 4.38
N LEU A 468 4.90 8.67 5.69
CA LEU A 468 5.34 9.74 6.57
C LEU A 468 6.25 9.19 7.67
N ASN A 469 7.34 9.89 7.95
CA ASN A 469 8.25 9.60 9.05
C ASN A 469 7.63 9.84 10.44
N GLU A 470 8.38 9.56 11.50
CA GLU A 470 7.94 9.68 12.89
C GLU A 470 7.58 11.12 13.32
N LYS A 471 7.96 12.13 12.52
CA LYS A 471 7.59 13.53 12.73
C LYS A 471 6.28 13.89 12.03
N GLY A 472 5.81 13.13 11.04
CA GLY A 472 4.73 13.54 10.13
C GLY A 472 5.22 14.32 8.90
N ASP A 473 6.53 14.29 8.65
CA ASP A 473 7.14 14.75 7.41
C ASP A 473 7.29 13.56 6.45
N LEU A 474 7.70 13.83 5.21
CA LEU A 474 7.85 12.80 4.18
C LEU A 474 8.88 11.73 4.60
N GLY A 475 8.63 10.46 4.23
CA GLY A 475 9.65 9.42 4.26
C GLY A 475 10.70 9.59 3.16
N GLU A 476 11.68 8.69 3.07
CA GLU A 476 12.75 8.76 2.08
C GLU A 476 12.45 8.04 0.76
N TYR A 477 11.26 7.43 0.64
CA TYR A 477 10.85 6.69 -0.56
C TYR A 477 10.82 7.59 -1.82
N PRO A 478 11.55 7.26 -2.91
CA PRO A 478 11.87 8.21 -3.99
C PRO A 478 10.70 8.97 -4.62
N ALA A 479 9.52 8.35 -4.74
CA ALA A 479 8.35 8.95 -5.37
C ALA A 479 7.45 9.79 -4.42
N ILE A 480 7.73 9.80 -3.11
CA ILE A 480 6.76 10.29 -2.12
C ILE A 480 6.56 11.81 -2.20
N LYS A 481 7.59 12.56 -2.58
CA LYS A 481 7.54 14.03 -2.66
C LYS A 481 6.59 14.49 -3.75
N GLU A 482 6.74 13.91 -4.93
CA GLU A 482 5.91 14.14 -6.11
C GLU A 482 4.46 13.69 -5.86
N SER A 483 4.28 12.67 -5.02
CA SER A 483 2.96 12.29 -4.50
C SER A 483 2.33 13.45 -3.73
N PHE A 484 2.94 13.89 -2.62
CA PHE A 484 2.35 14.93 -1.78
C PHE A 484 2.23 16.29 -2.49
N LEU A 485 3.10 16.60 -3.45
CA LEU A 485 2.95 17.77 -4.34
C LEU A 485 1.65 17.69 -5.17
N ARG A 486 1.34 16.54 -5.78
CA ARG A 486 0.10 16.34 -6.56
C ARG A 486 -1.16 16.64 -5.74
N PHE A 487 -1.21 16.15 -4.50
CA PHE A 487 -2.43 16.18 -3.69
C PHE A 487 -2.55 17.42 -2.79
N LEU A 488 -1.44 17.93 -2.23
CA LEU A 488 -1.46 19.03 -1.24
C LEU A 488 -0.70 20.28 -1.69
N GLY A 489 -0.07 20.27 -2.87
CA GLY A 489 0.62 21.43 -3.41
C GLY A 489 1.97 21.71 -2.75
N ARG A 490 2.57 22.85 -3.11
CA ARG A 490 3.95 23.21 -2.74
C ARG A 490 4.13 23.68 -1.28
N GLU A 491 3.06 24.08 -0.62
CA GLU A 491 3.09 24.77 0.69
C GLU A 491 2.46 23.94 1.82
N ASN A 492 2.33 22.62 1.63
CA ASN A 492 1.60 21.76 2.55
C ASN A 492 2.22 21.64 3.95
N THR A 493 1.35 21.68 4.96
CA THR A 493 1.71 21.55 6.39
C THR A 493 1.78 20.08 6.83
N ARG A 494 2.42 19.86 7.97
CA ARG A 494 2.50 18.54 8.64
C ARG A 494 1.11 18.02 9.03
N GLU A 495 0.25 18.91 9.46
CA GLU A 495 -1.12 18.63 9.89
C GLU A 495 -1.97 18.18 8.68
N GLU A 496 -1.84 18.86 7.54
CA GLU A 496 -2.47 18.42 6.27
C GLU A 496 -1.89 17.09 5.79
N ARG A 497 -0.57 16.85 5.89
CA ARG A 497 0.04 15.56 5.58
C ARG A 497 -0.54 14.42 6.42
N LEU A 498 -0.64 14.59 7.73
CA LEU A 498 -1.18 13.60 8.66
C LEU A 498 -2.68 13.36 8.45
N GLN A 499 -3.46 14.42 8.22
CA GLN A 499 -4.89 14.31 7.89
C GLN A 499 -5.09 13.57 6.57
N PHE A 500 -4.30 13.89 5.53
CA PHE A 500 -4.34 13.25 4.23
C PHE A 500 -3.93 11.76 4.28
N GLN A 501 -2.92 11.39 5.09
CA GLN A 501 -2.58 9.97 5.35
C GLN A 501 -3.75 9.23 6.02
N ALA A 502 -4.46 9.86 6.95
CA ALA A 502 -5.58 9.24 7.65
C ALA A 502 -6.82 9.10 6.75
N GLU A 503 -7.20 10.17 6.05
CA GLU A 503 -8.34 10.20 5.13
C GLU A 503 -8.16 9.23 3.94
N SER A 504 -6.94 9.10 3.40
CA SER A 504 -6.67 8.25 2.24
C SER A 504 -6.87 6.76 2.55
N ASN A 505 -6.19 6.27 3.58
CA ASN A 505 -6.25 4.87 4.00
C ASN A 505 -7.67 4.49 4.44
N ALA A 506 -8.35 5.35 5.20
CA ALA A 506 -9.72 5.10 5.65
C ALA A 506 -10.70 4.98 4.47
N ARG A 507 -10.72 5.95 3.54
CA ARG A 507 -11.71 5.96 2.44
C ARG A 507 -11.55 4.79 1.47
N ILE A 508 -10.33 4.32 1.21
CA ILE A 508 -10.11 3.10 0.42
C ILE A 508 -10.50 1.85 1.19
N ALA A 509 -10.09 1.71 2.45
CA ALA A 509 -10.43 0.55 3.28
C ALA A 509 -11.96 0.40 3.43
N GLU A 510 -12.66 1.52 3.63
CA GLU A 510 -14.12 1.56 3.59
C GLU A 510 -14.68 1.22 2.19
N TYR A 511 -14.09 1.70 1.09
CA TYR A 511 -14.53 1.34 -0.27
C TYR A 511 -14.44 -0.18 -0.54
N TRP A 512 -13.29 -0.81 -0.26
CA TRP A 512 -13.13 -2.25 -0.47
C TRP A 512 -14.18 -3.05 0.33
N ARG A 513 -14.51 -2.58 1.55
CA ARG A 513 -15.62 -3.13 2.34
C ARG A 513 -17.00 -2.87 1.70
N ARG A 514 -17.26 -1.66 1.18
CA ARG A 514 -18.53 -1.32 0.51
C ARG A 514 -18.80 -2.20 -0.71
N ILE A 515 -17.77 -2.59 -1.47
CA ILE A 515 -17.91 -3.42 -2.69
C ILE A 515 -17.80 -4.94 -2.47
N ASP A 516 -17.79 -5.42 -1.22
CA ASP A 516 -17.63 -6.85 -0.86
C ASP A 516 -16.29 -7.48 -1.30
N ALA A 517 -15.17 -6.76 -1.21
CA ALA A 517 -13.86 -7.43 -1.22
C ALA A 517 -13.79 -8.52 -0.14
N ALA A 518 -13.10 -9.63 -0.42
CA ALA A 518 -12.96 -10.70 0.58
C ALA A 518 -12.01 -10.26 1.72
N GLY A 519 -11.10 -9.35 1.42
CA GLY A 519 -10.43 -8.55 2.44
C GLY A 519 -9.62 -7.38 1.92
N PHE A 520 -9.04 -6.63 2.86
CA PHE A 520 -8.18 -5.48 2.59
C PHE A 520 -7.17 -5.26 3.73
N SER A 521 -5.97 -4.76 3.41
CA SER A 521 -4.90 -4.40 4.35
C SER A 521 -4.15 -3.16 3.86
N PRO A 522 -4.27 -1.98 4.51
CA PRO A 522 -3.55 -0.78 4.08
C PRO A 522 -2.05 -0.90 4.37
N PHE A 523 -1.25 -0.27 3.51
CA PHE A 523 0.20 -0.37 3.49
C PHE A 523 0.87 0.94 3.96
N CYS A 524 1.69 0.93 5.01
CA CYS A 524 1.94 -0.13 5.99
C CYS A 524 2.19 0.49 7.38
N ALA A 525 1.97 -0.27 8.46
CA ALA A 525 2.07 0.24 9.82
C ALA A 525 3.52 0.31 10.36
N LEU A 526 4.41 -0.54 9.83
CA LEU A 526 5.82 -0.64 10.21
C LEU A 526 6.67 -0.99 8.97
N ALA A 527 7.71 -0.19 8.71
CA ALA A 527 8.72 -0.38 7.66
C ALA A 527 10.00 0.43 8.00
N SER A 528 10.98 0.48 7.09
CA SER A 528 12.16 1.37 7.18
C SER A 528 11.82 2.83 6.85
N ASN A 529 12.73 3.77 7.09
CA ASN A 529 12.52 5.17 6.71
C ASN A 529 12.59 5.35 5.18
N GLU A 530 13.53 4.62 4.60
CA GLU A 530 13.75 4.39 3.18
C GLU A 530 12.47 3.94 2.46
N ASP A 531 11.72 3.00 3.03
CA ASP A 531 10.45 2.50 2.46
C ASP A 531 9.24 3.39 2.75
N GLY A 532 9.40 4.50 3.49
CA GLY A 532 8.32 5.44 3.79
C GLY A 532 7.82 5.48 5.23
N ASN A 533 8.36 4.64 6.11
CA ASN A 533 8.23 4.74 7.56
C ASN A 533 6.80 4.48 8.12
N ASN A 534 6.64 4.61 9.44
CA ASN A 534 5.65 3.89 10.24
C ASN A 534 4.40 4.70 10.69
N TRP A 535 3.39 4.03 11.28
CA TRP A 535 2.14 4.67 11.77
C TRP A 535 2.18 5.21 13.22
N PHE A 536 3.36 5.58 13.74
CA PHE A 536 3.55 6.11 15.09
C PHE A 536 4.35 7.43 15.09
N MET A 537 4.21 8.21 16.17
CA MET A 537 4.75 9.56 16.32
C MET A 537 5.94 9.59 17.30
N GLY A 538 7.10 10.02 16.82
CA GLY A 538 8.39 9.90 17.51
C GLY A 538 8.84 8.45 17.69
N LEU A 539 9.61 8.21 18.74
CA LEU A 539 10.27 6.92 18.98
C LEU A 539 9.26 5.77 19.06
N LEU A 540 9.51 4.69 18.30
CA LEU A 540 8.64 3.52 18.21
C LEU A 540 8.40 2.86 19.56
N LYS A 541 9.41 2.88 20.45
CA LYS A 541 9.28 2.34 21.81
C LYS A 541 8.14 3.00 22.61
N ASP A 542 7.85 4.27 22.35
CA ASP A 542 6.80 5.07 23.00
C ASP A 542 5.41 4.82 22.39
N ALA A 543 5.36 4.23 21.18
CA ALA A 543 4.16 3.70 20.51
C ALA A 543 2.94 4.64 20.45
N ARG A 544 3.16 5.95 20.29
CA ARG A 544 2.10 6.96 20.14
C ARG A 544 1.48 6.87 18.73
N PRO A 545 0.22 6.45 18.54
CA PRO A 545 -0.33 6.22 17.20
C PRO A 545 -0.52 7.51 16.40
N LYS A 546 -0.43 7.41 15.06
CA LYS A 546 -0.88 8.45 14.11
C LYS A 546 -2.40 8.42 13.92
N PRO A 547 -3.04 9.51 13.46
CA PRO A 547 -4.49 9.59 13.24
C PRO A 547 -5.07 8.55 12.25
N VAL A 548 -4.22 7.92 11.43
CA VAL A 548 -4.61 6.82 10.52
C VAL A 548 -5.22 5.61 11.25
N TRP A 549 -4.79 5.33 12.49
CA TRP A 549 -5.36 4.26 13.32
C TRP A 549 -6.84 4.52 13.64
N ASP A 550 -7.15 5.71 14.16
CA ASP A 550 -8.53 6.10 14.49
C ASP A 550 -9.42 6.12 13.24
N ALA A 551 -8.91 6.67 12.13
CA ALA A 551 -9.66 6.77 10.88
C ALA A 551 -10.01 5.39 10.27
N LEU A 552 -9.14 4.38 10.42
CA LEU A 552 -9.41 3.01 9.95
C LEU A 552 -10.46 2.26 10.77
N THR A 553 -10.87 2.75 11.95
CA THR A 553 -11.84 2.07 12.83
C THR A 553 -13.20 1.82 12.15
N ALA A 554 -13.65 2.71 11.25
CA ALA A 554 -14.87 2.50 10.47
C ALA A 554 -14.75 1.33 9.47
N ALA A 555 -13.60 1.19 8.81
CA ALA A 555 -13.33 0.05 7.95
C ALA A 555 -13.20 -1.25 8.76
N PHE A 556 -12.56 -1.21 9.93
CA PHE A 556 -12.22 -2.39 10.72
C PHE A 556 -13.33 -2.93 11.62
N SER A 557 -14.17 -2.10 12.27
CA SER A 557 -15.15 -2.55 13.27
C SER A 557 -16.14 -3.61 12.73
N PRO A 558 -16.43 -4.73 13.44
CA PRO A 558 -17.30 -5.79 12.92
C PRO A 558 -18.77 -5.35 12.77
N ARG A 559 -19.27 -4.50 13.67
CA ARG A 559 -20.48 -3.70 13.43
C ARG A 559 -20.05 -2.29 13.03
N SER A 560 -20.48 -1.77 11.89
CA SER A 560 -19.96 -0.48 11.39
C SER A 560 -20.93 0.31 10.51
N VAL A 561 -20.55 1.57 10.30
CA VAL A 561 -21.16 2.53 9.39
C VAL A 561 -20.09 3.08 8.44
N SER A 562 -20.44 3.27 7.17
CA SER A 562 -19.61 3.91 6.14
C SER A 562 -20.49 4.82 5.29
N ILE A 563 -20.01 6.01 4.94
CA ILE A 563 -20.71 6.89 3.98
C ILE A 563 -19.95 6.97 2.66
N ASP A 564 -20.70 7.15 1.58
CA ASP A 564 -20.19 7.11 0.21
C ASP A 564 -20.41 8.48 -0.45
N ILE A 565 -19.61 9.47 -0.02
CA ILE A 565 -19.64 10.87 -0.49
C ILE A 565 -18.39 11.16 -1.32
N TRP A 566 -18.33 10.64 -2.53
CA TRP A 566 -17.16 10.88 -3.38
C TRP A 566 -17.05 12.34 -3.84
N ASP A 567 -18.17 13.02 -4.06
CA ASP A 567 -18.24 14.44 -4.44
C ASP A 567 -17.65 15.31 -3.31
N LYS A 568 -16.84 16.32 -3.65
CA LYS A 568 -16.35 17.30 -2.66
C LYS A 568 -17.06 18.65 -2.72
N ASP A 569 -17.50 19.09 -3.89
CA ASP A 569 -18.07 20.42 -4.08
C ASP A 569 -19.59 20.37 -4.14
N PHE A 570 -20.24 21.23 -3.36
CA PHE A 570 -21.69 21.27 -3.18
C PHE A 570 -22.19 22.72 -3.18
N ILE A 571 -23.45 22.90 -3.59
CA ILE A 571 -24.09 24.21 -3.67
C ILE A 571 -24.59 24.65 -2.28
N SER A 572 -24.51 25.94 -1.98
CA SER A 572 -25.19 26.60 -0.84
C SER A 572 -26.61 26.05 -0.61
N GLY A 573 -26.85 25.47 0.58
CA GLY A 573 -28.16 24.97 1.00
C GLY A 573 -28.63 23.66 0.34
N GLN A 574 -27.78 22.98 -0.44
CA GLN A 574 -28.16 21.76 -1.16
C GLN A 574 -28.62 20.62 -0.24
N ASN A 575 -29.71 19.96 -0.60
CA ASN A 575 -30.14 18.72 0.03
C ASN A 575 -29.58 17.52 -0.75
N ILE A 576 -28.90 16.59 -0.05
CA ILE A 576 -28.28 15.41 -0.64
C ILE A 576 -28.89 14.11 -0.09
N SER A 577 -29.06 13.12 -0.97
CA SER A 577 -29.56 11.79 -0.62
C SER A 577 -28.41 10.84 -0.25
N LEU A 578 -27.84 11.08 0.93
CA LEU A 578 -26.62 10.46 1.45
C LEU A 578 -26.75 8.93 1.54
N PRO A 579 -25.96 8.14 0.78
CA PRO A 579 -25.82 6.71 1.01
C PRO A 579 -25.06 6.43 2.31
N VAL A 580 -25.74 5.81 3.28
CA VAL A 580 -25.14 5.28 4.51
C VAL A 580 -25.14 3.75 4.42
N TYR A 581 -23.95 3.16 4.29
CA TYR A 581 -23.72 1.72 4.33
C TYR A 581 -23.59 1.27 5.77
N LEU A 582 -24.23 0.16 6.10
CA LEU A 582 -24.29 -0.44 7.42
C LEU A 582 -23.84 -1.90 7.33
N PHE A 583 -23.03 -2.33 8.29
CA PHE A 583 -22.42 -3.67 8.29
C PHE A 583 -22.61 -4.36 9.64
N ASN A 584 -22.89 -5.65 9.58
CA ASN A 584 -22.88 -6.54 10.74
C ASN A 584 -22.13 -7.84 10.37
N ASP A 585 -20.82 -7.86 10.60
CA ASP A 585 -19.94 -9.00 10.33
C ASP A 585 -20.07 -10.14 11.38
N GLU A 586 -21.01 -10.02 12.32
CA GLU A 586 -21.23 -10.98 13.41
C GLU A 586 -22.35 -11.98 13.08
N ASP A 587 -22.33 -13.15 13.72
CA ASP A 587 -23.29 -14.24 13.53
C ASP A 587 -24.60 -14.09 14.33
N THR A 588 -24.85 -12.90 14.88
CA THR A 588 -26.06 -12.54 15.62
C THR A 588 -26.71 -11.29 15.03
N LYS A 589 -28.04 -11.14 15.19
CA LYS A 589 -28.73 -9.91 14.78
C LYS A 589 -28.30 -8.72 15.64
N ALA A 590 -28.33 -7.52 15.07
CA ALA A 590 -27.96 -6.29 15.74
C ALA A 590 -28.93 -5.14 15.42
N VAL A 591 -29.14 -4.25 16.38
CA VAL A 591 -29.65 -2.90 16.12
C VAL A 591 -28.45 -1.97 16.13
N LEU A 592 -28.23 -1.22 15.05
CA LEU A 592 -27.21 -0.17 14.98
C LEU A 592 -27.87 1.17 15.24
N ALA A 593 -27.24 2.02 16.06
CA ALA A 593 -27.66 3.39 16.32
C ALA A 593 -26.64 4.37 15.71
N ILE A 594 -27.04 5.11 14.69
CA ILE A 594 -26.18 5.98 13.89
C ILE A 594 -26.50 7.44 14.20
N LYS A 595 -25.47 8.26 14.36
CA LYS A 595 -25.56 9.72 14.37
C LYS A 595 -24.81 10.28 13.16
N LEU A 596 -25.52 11.04 12.33
CA LEU A 596 -24.94 11.85 11.26
C LEU A 596 -24.73 13.29 11.76
N THR A 597 -23.58 13.90 11.44
CA THR A 597 -23.36 15.35 11.57
C THR A 597 -22.80 15.95 10.29
N VAL A 598 -23.07 17.23 10.06
CA VAL A 598 -22.25 18.10 9.21
C VAL A 598 -21.72 19.22 10.10
N GLU A 599 -20.41 19.38 10.15
CA GLU A 599 -19.71 20.31 11.05
C GLU A 599 -18.58 21.04 10.33
N ASN A 600 -18.21 22.25 10.78
CA ASN A 600 -17.07 22.98 10.22
C ASN A 600 -15.77 22.66 10.97
N LYS A 601 -14.63 23.19 10.50
CA LYS A 601 -13.30 23.02 11.12
C LYS A 601 -13.20 23.47 12.60
N ALA A 602 -14.16 24.26 13.09
CA ALA A 602 -14.26 24.69 14.50
C ALA A 602 -15.20 23.79 15.35
N GLY A 603 -15.67 22.67 14.80
CA GLY A 603 -16.59 21.74 15.49
C GLY A 603 -18.03 22.24 15.63
N LYS A 604 -18.39 23.38 15.01
CA LYS A 604 -19.78 23.85 14.99
C LYS A 604 -20.59 22.93 14.08
N ILE A 605 -21.61 22.29 14.64
CA ILE A 605 -22.56 21.44 13.93
C ILE A 605 -23.61 22.33 13.23
N PHE A 606 -23.86 22.06 11.95
CA PHE A 606 -24.88 22.72 11.12
C PHE A 606 -26.06 21.78 10.77
N PHE A 607 -25.80 20.47 10.73
CA PHE A 607 -26.82 19.43 10.56
C PHE A 607 -26.55 18.29 11.55
N THR A 608 -27.60 17.74 12.14
CA THR A 608 -27.53 16.53 12.98
C THR A 608 -28.76 15.65 12.75
N LYS A 609 -28.55 14.33 12.64
CA LYS A 609 -29.65 13.36 12.50
C LYS A 609 -29.26 12.01 13.09
N ALA A 610 -30.02 11.55 14.07
CA ALA A 610 -29.90 10.20 14.63
C ALA A 610 -30.95 9.27 14.00
N PHE A 611 -30.60 8.00 13.83
CA PHE A 611 -31.54 6.93 13.44
C PHE A 611 -31.03 5.56 13.89
N THR A 612 -31.93 4.58 13.97
CA THR A 612 -31.60 3.18 14.21
C THR A 612 -31.90 2.31 13.00
N ALA A 613 -31.15 1.23 12.83
CA ALA A 613 -31.39 0.23 11.80
C ALA A 613 -31.19 -1.18 12.35
N GLU A 614 -32.17 -2.06 12.11
CA GLU A 614 -32.03 -3.49 12.30
C GLU A 614 -31.19 -4.11 11.19
N MET A 615 -30.30 -5.02 11.60
CA MET A 615 -29.35 -5.76 10.79
C MET A 615 -29.40 -7.24 11.13
N ASP A 616 -29.54 -8.10 10.12
CA ASP A 616 -29.38 -9.54 10.26
C ASP A 616 -27.91 -9.93 10.48
N ALA A 617 -27.67 -11.17 10.90
CA ALA A 617 -26.33 -11.74 10.99
C ALA A 617 -25.61 -11.73 9.63
N LEU A 618 -24.29 -11.49 9.63
CA LEU A 618 -23.40 -11.50 8.45
C LEU A 618 -23.88 -10.61 7.28
N SER A 619 -24.59 -9.52 7.57
CA SER A 619 -25.35 -8.73 6.59
C SER A 619 -24.78 -7.34 6.31
N LYS A 620 -25.15 -6.79 5.15
CA LYS A 620 -24.88 -5.41 4.71
C LYS A 620 -26.18 -4.77 4.24
N LYS A 621 -26.37 -3.49 4.58
CA LYS A 621 -27.56 -2.70 4.20
C LYS A 621 -27.12 -1.31 3.75
N VAL A 622 -27.85 -0.70 2.83
CA VAL A 622 -27.63 0.71 2.43
C VAL A 622 -28.92 1.49 2.71
N GLN A 623 -28.79 2.58 3.46
CA GLN A 623 -29.89 3.48 3.78
C GLN A 623 -29.59 4.85 3.18
N ARG A 624 -30.47 5.34 2.31
CA ARG A 624 -30.41 6.71 1.79
C ARG A 624 -31.00 7.65 2.83
N VAL A 625 -30.26 8.67 3.24
CA VAL A 625 -30.67 9.63 4.27
C VAL A 625 -30.62 11.05 3.70
N PRO A 626 -31.72 11.83 3.70
CA PRO A 626 -31.65 13.23 3.31
C PRO A 626 -30.85 14.03 4.34
N VAL A 627 -29.88 14.80 3.83
CA VAL A 627 -29.01 15.71 4.59
C VAL A 627 -29.06 17.09 3.95
N ASN A 628 -29.38 18.12 4.73
CA ASN A 628 -29.31 19.50 4.28
C ASN A 628 -27.89 20.03 4.54
N LEU A 629 -27.22 20.52 3.50
CA LEU A 629 -25.90 21.14 3.63
C LEU A 629 -26.03 22.63 4.05
N PRO A 630 -24.98 23.20 4.65
CA PRO A 630 -24.95 24.61 5.05
C PRO A 630 -25.27 25.58 3.90
N VAL A 631 -25.89 26.72 4.23
CA VAL A 631 -26.07 27.84 3.29
C VAL A 631 -24.82 28.73 3.16
N THR A 632 -23.89 28.64 4.10
CA THR A 632 -22.66 29.46 4.13
C THR A 632 -21.52 28.73 3.42
N THR A 633 -20.89 29.40 2.46
CA THR A 633 -19.66 28.96 1.78
C THR A 633 -18.56 28.58 2.79
N GLY A 634 -17.83 27.49 2.53
CA GLY A 634 -16.68 27.07 3.33
C GLY A 634 -16.46 25.55 3.41
N ASP A 635 -15.45 25.16 4.19
CA ASP A 635 -15.06 23.76 4.43
C ASP A 635 -15.87 23.12 5.56
N TYR A 636 -16.35 21.88 5.33
CA TYR A 636 -17.11 21.09 6.30
C TYR A 636 -16.68 19.62 6.28
N THR A 637 -16.97 18.90 7.37
CA THR A 637 -16.86 17.44 7.44
C THR A 637 -18.26 16.86 7.65
N VAL A 638 -18.64 15.90 6.80
CA VAL A 638 -19.79 15.02 7.06
C VAL A 638 -19.28 13.79 7.82
N LYS A 639 -19.91 13.46 8.94
CA LYS A 639 -19.56 12.31 9.78
C LYS A 639 -20.74 11.39 9.97
N ALA A 640 -20.46 10.09 10.07
CA ALA A 640 -21.39 9.07 10.54
C ALA A 640 -20.74 8.27 11.68
N GLU A 641 -21.27 8.40 12.89
CA GLU A 641 -20.81 7.70 14.09
C GLU A 641 -21.76 6.55 14.44
N LEU A 642 -21.22 5.35 14.70
CA LEU A 642 -21.96 4.25 15.32
C LEU A 642 -21.90 4.40 16.84
N MET A 643 -22.99 4.91 17.41
CA MET A 643 -23.11 5.25 18.83
C MET A 643 -23.00 4.02 19.76
N ASN A 644 -23.45 2.85 19.30
CA ASN A 644 -23.50 1.60 20.06
C ASN A 644 -22.52 0.54 19.53
N ARG A 645 -21.25 0.95 19.32
CA ARG A 645 -20.17 0.08 18.84
C ARG A 645 -19.94 -1.17 19.71
N PRO A 646 -19.38 -2.27 19.16
CA PRO A 646 -19.08 -3.50 19.91
C PRO A 646 -18.11 -3.25 21.07
N GLN A 647 -18.30 -3.91 22.22
CA GLN A 647 -17.43 -3.76 23.40
C GLN A 647 -15.96 -4.14 23.16
N THR A 648 -15.68 -4.93 22.13
CA THR A 648 -14.32 -5.27 21.67
C THR A 648 -13.61 -4.07 21.04
N VAL A 649 -14.34 -3.17 20.38
CA VAL A 649 -13.81 -1.98 19.71
C VAL A 649 -13.77 -0.81 20.69
N LYS A 650 -12.57 -0.34 20.99
CA LYS A 650 -12.34 0.69 22.03
C LYS A 650 -12.51 2.10 21.46
N TYR A 651 -12.04 2.30 20.23
CA TYR A 651 -12.02 3.59 19.53
C TYR A 651 -13.38 3.93 18.89
N PRO A 652 -13.68 5.22 18.62
CA PRO A 652 -14.92 5.62 17.94
C PRO A 652 -15.01 5.02 16.53
N VAL A 653 -16.21 4.56 16.17
CA VAL A 653 -16.49 4.00 14.83
C VAL A 653 -17.12 5.12 14.00
N ILE A 654 -16.28 5.91 13.33
CA ILE A 654 -16.67 7.13 12.60
C ILE A 654 -16.18 7.06 11.16
N SER A 655 -17.10 7.08 10.19
CA SER A 655 -16.80 7.35 8.78
C SER A 655 -16.89 8.85 8.53
N GLN A 656 -15.90 9.45 7.85
CA GLN A 656 -15.81 10.92 7.71
C GLN A 656 -15.29 11.42 6.36
N TRP A 657 -15.98 12.41 5.81
CA TRP A 657 -15.71 12.96 4.47
C TRP A 657 -15.67 14.48 4.49
N SER A 658 -14.58 15.02 3.95
CA SER A 658 -14.29 16.45 3.92
C SER A 658 -14.85 17.04 2.62
N ILE A 659 -15.82 17.94 2.76
CA ILE A 659 -16.61 18.55 1.69
C ILE A 659 -16.48 20.08 1.73
N ARG A 660 -16.85 20.73 0.63
CA ARG A 660 -16.86 22.18 0.47
C ARG A 660 -18.25 22.61 0.03
N VAL A 661 -18.81 23.61 0.71
CA VAL A 661 -19.98 24.33 0.20
C VAL A 661 -19.46 25.56 -0.54
N LEU A 662 -19.96 25.76 -1.75
CA LEU A 662 -19.63 26.86 -2.63
C LEU A 662 -20.88 27.62 -3.09
N LYS A 663 -20.61 28.85 -3.52
CA LYS A 663 -21.47 29.70 -4.31
C LYS A 663 -20.54 30.65 -5.05
N ALA A 664 -20.58 30.66 -6.37
CA ALA A 664 -19.77 31.55 -7.18
C ALA A 664 -20.24 33.01 -7.06
N GLU A 665 -19.28 33.92 -7.15
CA GLU A 665 -19.47 35.37 -7.09
C GLU A 665 -18.90 36.01 -8.36
N VAL A 666 -19.77 36.67 -9.12
CA VAL A 666 -19.42 37.38 -10.36
C VAL A 666 -18.49 38.56 -10.03
N PRO A 667 -17.24 38.57 -10.53
CA PRO A 667 -16.31 39.67 -10.29
C PRO A 667 -16.86 41.00 -10.80
N GLU A 668 -16.60 42.10 -10.07
CA GLU A 668 -17.19 43.41 -10.34
C GLU A 668 -16.93 43.90 -11.78
N ASN A 669 -15.74 43.58 -12.32
CA ASN A 669 -15.34 43.94 -13.67
C ASN A 669 -16.06 43.16 -14.79
N LEU A 670 -16.92 42.18 -14.48
CA LEU A 670 -17.75 41.46 -15.47
C LEU A 670 -19.18 42.01 -15.61
N LYS A 671 -19.70 42.77 -14.65
CA LYS A 671 -21.13 43.17 -14.64
C LYS A 671 -21.54 44.04 -15.83
N ASN A 672 -20.60 44.78 -16.40
CA ASN A 672 -20.82 45.70 -17.53
C ASN A 672 -20.12 45.22 -18.82
N VAL A 673 -19.85 43.91 -18.93
CA VAL A 673 -19.13 43.31 -20.07
C VAL A 673 -20.10 42.67 -21.05
N ASN A 674 -19.89 42.94 -22.35
CA ASN A 674 -20.43 42.14 -23.44
C ASN A 674 -19.52 40.93 -23.67
N VAL A 675 -20.04 39.71 -23.53
CA VAL A 675 -19.33 38.47 -23.89
C VAL A 675 -19.81 37.96 -25.25
N GLY A 676 -18.90 37.79 -26.21
CA GLY A 676 -19.19 37.17 -27.50
C GLY A 676 -19.29 35.67 -27.39
N ILE A 677 -20.40 35.09 -27.85
CA ILE A 677 -20.71 33.65 -27.76
C ILE A 677 -21.24 33.16 -29.12
N PHE A 678 -20.78 31.99 -29.57
CA PHE A 678 -21.21 31.39 -30.84
C PHE A 678 -22.68 30.94 -30.79
N SER A 679 -23.31 30.87 -31.97
CA SER A 679 -24.75 30.62 -32.10
C SER A 679 -25.19 29.24 -31.57
N ASP A 680 -24.28 28.27 -31.51
CA ASP A 680 -24.51 26.88 -31.10
C ASP A 680 -23.94 26.50 -29.71
N GLU A 681 -23.68 27.48 -28.84
CA GLU A 681 -23.16 27.27 -27.47
C GLU A 681 -24.27 27.42 -26.39
N PRO A 682 -25.21 26.46 -26.21
CA PRO A 682 -26.37 26.63 -25.33
C PRO A 682 -26.01 26.70 -23.84
N GLU A 683 -25.03 25.91 -23.38
CA GLU A 683 -24.60 25.92 -21.97
C GLU A 683 -24.01 27.27 -21.58
N LEU A 684 -23.11 27.83 -22.41
CA LEU A 684 -22.50 29.13 -22.17
C LEU A 684 -23.55 30.25 -22.15
N LYS A 685 -24.52 30.22 -23.06
CA LYS A 685 -25.63 31.19 -23.09
C LYS A 685 -26.44 31.15 -21.80
N GLN A 686 -26.78 29.95 -21.31
CA GLN A 686 -27.50 29.83 -20.04
C GLN A 686 -26.62 30.28 -18.85
N PHE A 687 -25.34 29.89 -18.83
CA PHE A 687 -24.38 30.29 -17.80
C PHE A 687 -24.32 31.82 -17.61
N PHE A 688 -24.21 32.59 -18.70
CA PHE A 688 -24.21 34.06 -18.60
C PHE A 688 -25.59 34.63 -18.25
N THR A 689 -26.68 34.04 -18.77
CA THR A 689 -28.06 34.49 -18.49
C THR A 689 -28.42 34.33 -17.00
N GLU A 690 -28.09 33.18 -16.40
CA GLU A 690 -28.25 32.89 -14.96
C GLU A 690 -27.47 33.88 -14.06
N ARG A 691 -26.43 34.53 -14.60
CA ARG A 691 -25.50 35.40 -13.88
C ARG A 691 -25.64 36.88 -14.25
N HIS A 692 -26.66 37.22 -15.04
CA HIS A 692 -26.99 38.57 -15.52
C HIS A 692 -25.84 39.29 -16.27
N ILE A 693 -24.98 38.54 -16.95
CA ILE A 693 -23.90 39.08 -17.80
C ILE A 693 -24.44 39.18 -19.24
N LYS A 694 -24.20 40.30 -19.92
CA LYS A 694 -24.70 40.51 -21.29
C LYS A 694 -23.91 39.67 -22.29
N ILE A 695 -24.62 38.91 -23.12
CA ILE A 695 -24.06 38.20 -24.27
C ILE A 695 -24.35 38.93 -25.58
N VAL A 696 -23.46 38.77 -26.55
CA VAL A 696 -23.58 39.18 -27.96
C VAL A 696 -23.07 38.03 -28.84
N ASP A 697 -23.20 38.14 -30.16
CA ASP A 697 -22.59 37.16 -31.08
C ASP A 697 -21.05 37.23 -30.99
N ALA A 698 -20.36 36.10 -31.20
CA ALA A 698 -18.89 36.05 -31.17
C ALA A 698 -18.22 36.96 -32.23
N GLY A 699 -18.89 37.23 -33.37
CA GLY A 699 -18.41 38.17 -34.37
C GLY A 699 -18.51 39.64 -33.95
N ASP A 700 -19.43 39.98 -33.04
CA ASP A 700 -19.85 41.36 -32.74
C ASP A 700 -18.70 42.24 -32.22
N ALA A 701 -18.53 43.42 -32.81
CA ALA A 701 -17.52 44.40 -32.42
C ALA A 701 -17.70 44.87 -30.96
N ASP A 702 -18.93 44.83 -30.44
CA ASP A 702 -19.26 45.18 -29.05
C ASP A 702 -18.69 44.17 -28.03
N ALA A 703 -18.34 42.94 -28.43
CA ALA A 703 -17.80 41.92 -27.54
C ALA A 703 -16.44 42.33 -26.97
N SER A 704 -16.32 42.44 -25.63
CA SER A 704 -15.01 42.73 -24.99
C SER A 704 -14.13 41.48 -24.85
N VAL A 705 -14.78 40.32 -24.79
CA VAL A 705 -14.15 39.00 -24.67
C VAL A 705 -15.03 37.95 -25.34
N ILE A 706 -14.43 36.97 -26.02
CA ILE A 706 -15.12 35.81 -26.60
C ILE A 706 -14.83 34.59 -25.72
N LEU A 707 -15.86 33.79 -25.39
CA LEU A 707 -15.71 32.50 -24.68
C LEU A 707 -16.05 31.34 -25.63
N THR A 708 -15.23 30.30 -25.65
CA THR A 708 -15.44 29.09 -26.46
C THR A 708 -15.58 27.84 -25.59
N SER A 709 -16.38 26.86 -26.00
CA SER A 709 -16.43 25.53 -25.35
C SER A 709 -15.72 24.44 -26.17
N GLU A 710 -15.81 23.21 -25.67
CA GLU A 710 -15.59 21.94 -26.41
C GLU A 710 -16.12 21.97 -27.84
N GLN A 711 -17.33 22.49 -28.07
CA GLN A 711 -17.96 22.46 -29.40
C GLN A 711 -17.20 23.32 -30.41
N THR A 712 -16.78 24.51 -29.98
CA THR A 712 -15.93 25.40 -30.78
C THR A 712 -14.51 24.83 -30.92
N TRP A 713 -13.96 24.20 -29.88
CA TRP A 713 -12.65 23.54 -29.95
C TRP A 713 -12.63 22.40 -30.97
N ASN A 714 -13.66 21.53 -31.01
CA ASN A 714 -13.72 20.42 -31.95
C ASN A 714 -13.66 20.90 -33.41
N LYS A 715 -14.38 21.97 -33.76
CA LYS A 715 -14.31 22.59 -35.10
C LYS A 715 -12.93 23.16 -35.43
N LEU A 716 -12.26 23.79 -34.46
CA LEU A 716 -10.89 24.28 -34.62
C LEU A 716 -9.89 23.12 -34.80
N ALA A 717 -10.08 22.02 -34.08
CA ALA A 717 -9.30 20.79 -34.22
C ALA A 717 -9.51 20.09 -35.59
N GLU A 718 -10.72 20.21 -36.15
CA GLU A 718 -11.05 19.79 -37.53
C GLU A 718 -10.58 20.79 -38.60
N GLY A 719 -10.12 21.98 -38.21
CA GLY A 719 -9.49 22.97 -39.09
C GLY A 719 -10.40 24.08 -39.61
N ASP A 720 -11.52 24.39 -38.95
CA ASP A 720 -12.41 25.50 -39.33
C ASP A 720 -11.70 26.87 -39.24
N LYS A 721 -11.28 27.37 -40.40
CA LYS A 721 -10.60 28.65 -40.53
C LYS A 721 -11.48 29.85 -40.19
N ASN A 722 -12.80 29.77 -40.35
CA ASN A 722 -13.67 30.92 -40.08
C ASN A 722 -13.61 31.30 -38.59
N ILE A 723 -13.54 30.29 -37.72
CA ILE A 723 -13.38 30.48 -36.27
C ILE A 723 -11.95 30.95 -35.96
N SER A 724 -10.93 30.33 -36.56
CA SER A 724 -9.52 30.72 -36.38
C SER A 724 -9.27 32.20 -36.75
N ASP A 725 -9.71 32.62 -37.93
CA ASP A 725 -9.56 33.98 -38.44
C ASP A 725 -10.37 35.00 -37.61
N LEU A 726 -11.57 34.63 -37.13
CA LEU A 726 -12.40 35.46 -36.26
C LEU A 726 -11.75 35.69 -34.90
N LEU A 727 -11.21 34.64 -34.26
CA LEU A 727 -10.49 34.74 -32.99
C LEU A 727 -9.17 35.52 -33.16
N GLN A 728 -8.47 35.35 -34.27
CA GLN A 728 -7.30 36.16 -34.63
C GLN A 728 -7.67 37.65 -34.75
N ALA A 729 -8.75 37.97 -35.47
CA ALA A 729 -9.24 39.33 -35.65
C ALA A 729 -9.74 39.93 -34.32
N ALA A 730 -10.30 39.12 -33.42
CA ALA A 730 -10.68 39.56 -32.08
C ALA A 730 -9.47 40.04 -31.27
N VAL A 731 -8.45 39.17 -31.11
CA VAL A 731 -7.20 39.53 -30.42
C VAL A 731 -6.51 40.70 -31.11
N ALA A 732 -6.48 40.74 -32.44
CA ALA A 732 -5.88 41.82 -33.22
C ALA A 732 -6.54 43.19 -32.95
N ASN A 733 -7.83 43.22 -32.63
CA ASN A 733 -8.63 44.42 -32.39
C ASN A 733 -8.86 44.72 -30.90
N GLY A 734 -8.09 44.10 -29.98
CA GLY A 734 -8.16 44.40 -28.55
C GLY A 734 -9.24 43.63 -27.77
N ARG A 735 -10.00 42.76 -28.42
CA ARG A 735 -10.99 41.87 -27.78
C ARG A 735 -10.27 40.62 -27.27
N SER A 736 -10.48 40.24 -26.01
CA SER A 736 -9.84 39.03 -25.45
C SER A 736 -10.54 37.74 -25.88
N VAL A 737 -9.87 36.60 -25.71
CA VAL A 737 -10.40 35.26 -26.01
C VAL A 737 -10.13 34.35 -24.82
N VAL A 738 -11.11 33.55 -24.42
CA VAL A 738 -10.96 32.49 -23.41
C VAL A 738 -11.46 31.19 -24.04
N MET A 739 -10.58 30.20 -24.14
CA MET A 739 -10.88 28.89 -24.71
C MET A 739 -10.94 27.83 -23.62
N LEU A 740 -12.08 27.14 -23.51
CA LEU A 740 -12.32 26.08 -22.53
C LEU A 740 -12.25 24.68 -23.16
N ASP A 741 -12.10 23.66 -22.32
CA ASP A 741 -12.18 22.25 -22.70
C ASP A 741 -11.19 21.82 -23.82
N VAL A 742 -10.05 22.52 -23.90
CA VAL A 742 -9.09 22.43 -25.03
C VAL A 742 -8.19 21.19 -24.93
N GLY A 743 -8.05 20.48 -26.05
CA GLY A 743 -7.11 19.38 -26.24
C GLY A 743 -7.77 17.99 -26.39
N ASP A 744 -6.94 16.96 -26.32
CA ASP A 744 -7.35 15.55 -26.41
C ASP A 744 -7.97 15.04 -25.11
N ARG A 745 -9.21 14.55 -25.17
CA ARG A 745 -9.96 14.05 -23.99
C ARG A 745 -9.74 12.57 -23.71
N GLN A 746 -8.49 12.20 -23.49
CA GLN A 746 -8.05 10.80 -23.33
C GLN A 746 -7.73 10.48 -21.85
N LEU A 747 -7.93 9.23 -21.43
CA LEU A 747 -7.55 8.76 -20.07
C LEU A 747 -6.11 8.22 -19.99
N GLY A 748 -5.38 8.15 -21.11
CA GLY A 748 -4.03 7.60 -21.16
C GLY A 748 -4.01 6.07 -21.27
N GLN A 749 -2.82 5.51 -21.49
CA GLN A 749 -2.67 4.13 -21.97
C GLN A 749 -2.87 3.04 -20.89
N GLY A 750 -2.83 3.40 -19.61
CA GLY A 750 -3.07 2.46 -18.49
C GLY A 750 -4.54 2.12 -18.24
N TYR A 751 -5.47 2.81 -18.90
CA TYR A 751 -6.91 2.64 -18.70
C TYR A 751 -7.50 1.70 -19.78
N PRO A 752 -8.48 0.85 -19.42
CA PRO A 752 -9.14 -0.02 -20.39
C PRO A 752 -9.86 0.77 -21.48
N LYS A 753 -9.96 0.16 -22.67
CA LYS A 753 -10.52 0.78 -23.86
C LYS A 753 -12.00 0.43 -24.06
N LYS A 754 -12.54 -0.50 -23.26
CA LYS A 754 -13.94 -0.92 -23.29
C LYS A 754 -14.50 -1.09 -21.88
N ALA A 755 -15.80 -0.84 -21.72
CA ALA A 755 -16.50 -1.10 -20.48
C ALA A 755 -16.46 -2.60 -20.11
N GLY A 756 -16.15 -2.90 -18.85
CA GLY A 756 -16.07 -4.28 -18.32
C GLY A 756 -14.68 -4.92 -18.35
N GLU A 757 -13.68 -4.31 -19.00
CA GLU A 757 -12.28 -4.74 -18.90
C GLU A 757 -11.72 -4.40 -17.50
N LEU A 758 -10.99 -5.33 -16.86
CA LEU A 758 -10.44 -5.17 -15.49
C LEU A 758 -9.12 -4.40 -15.41
N GLY A 759 -8.52 -4.01 -16.55
CA GLY A 759 -7.27 -3.25 -16.62
C GLY A 759 -6.08 -3.92 -15.92
N PRO A 760 -5.01 -3.17 -15.58
CA PRO A 760 -3.90 -3.66 -14.76
C PRO A 760 -4.29 -3.67 -13.28
N LEU A 761 -4.28 -4.85 -12.62
CA LEU A 761 -4.64 -5.00 -11.20
C LEU A 761 -3.48 -4.72 -10.22
N GLN A 762 -2.24 -4.69 -10.70
CA GLN A 762 -1.02 -4.38 -9.96
C GLN A 762 -0.25 -3.24 -10.66
N GLY A 763 0.78 -2.68 -10.02
CA GLY A 763 1.66 -1.68 -10.62
C GLY A 763 1.01 -0.35 -11.06
N VAL A 764 1.66 0.33 -12.01
CA VAL A 764 1.36 1.69 -12.49
C VAL A 764 1.16 1.73 -14.01
N ALA A 765 0.37 2.68 -14.49
CA ALA A 765 0.10 2.88 -15.91
C ALA A 765 1.37 3.08 -16.76
N LYS A 766 1.45 2.39 -17.90
CA LYS A 766 2.52 2.53 -18.90
C LYS A 766 2.28 3.75 -19.80
N VAL A 767 3.37 4.36 -20.28
CA VAL A 767 3.37 5.12 -21.54
C VAL A 767 4.38 4.51 -22.49
N SER A 768 3.93 4.11 -23.67
CA SER A 768 4.73 3.58 -24.77
C SER A 768 4.18 4.11 -26.08
N ASP A 769 5.03 4.75 -26.87
CA ASP A 769 4.62 5.57 -28.03
C ASP A 769 3.47 6.54 -27.64
N PRO A 770 3.75 7.57 -26.81
CA PRO A 770 2.75 8.57 -26.46
C PRO A 770 2.21 9.22 -27.73
N ARG A 771 0.88 9.31 -27.83
CA ARG A 771 0.25 10.08 -28.91
C ARG A 771 0.67 11.55 -28.81
N ILE A 772 1.10 12.11 -29.94
CA ILE A 772 1.50 13.51 -30.06
C ILE A 772 0.64 14.14 -31.16
N ASN A 773 -0.25 15.03 -30.75
CA ASN A 773 -1.10 15.82 -31.65
C ASN A 773 -0.64 17.28 -31.66
N SER A 774 -0.95 18.02 -32.73
CA SER A 774 -0.55 19.42 -32.87
C SER A 774 -1.57 20.21 -33.68
N TYR A 775 -2.01 21.34 -33.12
CA TYR A 775 -3.10 22.16 -33.63
C TYR A 775 -2.63 23.61 -33.78
N ASN A 776 -2.87 24.21 -34.95
CA ASN A 776 -2.63 25.63 -35.17
C ASN A 776 -3.88 26.40 -34.70
N LEU A 777 -3.77 27.26 -33.70
CA LEU A 777 -4.89 28.04 -33.18
C LEU A 777 -5.21 29.20 -34.13
N PHE A 778 -4.30 30.17 -34.17
CA PHE A 778 -4.30 31.35 -35.03
C PHE A 778 -2.97 32.11 -34.84
N GLY A 779 -2.63 33.00 -35.76
CA GLY A 779 -1.49 33.91 -35.64
C GLY A 779 -0.11 33.24 -35.57
N GLY A 780 -0.02 31.95 -35.88
CA GLY A 780 1.19 31.14 -35.72
C GLY A 780 1.35 30.50 -34.33
N ILE A 781 0.39 30.69 -33.40
CA ILE A 781 0.37 29.93 -32.14
C ILE A 781 -0.05 28.49 -32.44
N LEU A 782 0.81 27.55 -32.06
CA LEU A 782 0.57 26.11 -32.15
C LEU A 782 0.50 25.50 -30.75
N LEU A 783 -0.54 24.71 -30.50
CA LEU A 783 -0.64 23.84 -29.33
C LEU A 783 -0.18 22.43 -29.71
N LYS A 784 0.79 21.89 -28.98
CA LYS A 784 1.20 20.49 -29.04
C LYS A 784 0.72 19.77 -27.78
N PHE A 785 0.04 18.65 -27.96
CA PHE A 785 -0.40 17.77 -26.86
C PHE A 785 0.43 16.49 -26.89
N THR A 786 0.92 16.05 -25.73
CA THR A 786 1.68 14.79 -25.57
C THR A 786 1.00 13.90 -24.53
N GLU A 787 0.60 12.68 -24.92
CA GLU A 787 -0.09 11.72 -24.04
C GLU A 787 0.71 11.37 -22.78
N THR A 788 0.03 11.38 -21.63
CA THR A 788 0.62 11.08 -20.30
C THR A 788 0.13 9.74 -19.76
N ALA A 789 0.72 9.27 -18.67
CA ALA A 789 0.39 7.96 -18.07
C ALA A 789 -1.05 7.87 -17.55
N GLU A 790 -1.58 9.01 -17.12
CA GLU A 790 -2.84 9.16 -16.41
C GLU A 790 -3.32 10.62 -16.54
N PRO A 791 -4.61 10.89 -16.32
CA PRO A 791 -5.15 12.23 -16.24
C PRO A 791 -4.99 12.84 -14.84
N GLU A 792 -5.39 14.10 -14.69
CA GLU A 792 -5.38 14.82 -13.43
C GLU A 792 -6.78 15.26 -12.99
N SER A 793 -7.02 15.25 -11.68
CA SER A 793 -8.17 15.93 -11.05
C SER A 793 -7.73 17.04 -10.09
N PHE A 794 -6.42 17.28 -9.98
CA PHE A 794 -5.82 18.27 -9.09
C PHE A 794 -5.03 19.33 -9.88
N ILE A 795 -5.47 20.58 -9.76
CA ILE A 795 -4.72 21.78 -10.15
C ILE A 795 -4.37 22.58 -8.91
N HIS A 796 -3.17 23.14 -8.91
CA HIS A 796 -2.68 24.05 -7.88
C HIS A 796 -2.41 25.42 -8.50
N PRO A 797 -2.47 26.50 -7.70
CA PRO A 797 -2.02 27.81 -8.16
C PRO A 797 -0.59 27.75 -8.72
N ASP A 798 -0.33 28.54 -9.75
CA ASP A 798 1.03 28.74 -10.19
C ASP A 798 1.88 29.36 -9.06
N LYS A 799 3.18 29.08 -9.03
CA LYS A 799 4.08 29.59 -7.99
C LYS A 799 4.12 31.13 -7.98
N ALA A 800 3.92 31.78 -9.12
CA ALA A 800 3.91 33.23 -9.27
C ALA A 800 2.50 33.83 -9.48
N ASN A 801 1.50 33.03 -9.92
CA ASN A 801 0.13 33.51 -10.14
C ASN A 801 -0.92 32.72 -9.34
N ARG A 802 -1.69 33.43 -8.51
CA ARG A 802 -2.82 32.90 -7.72
C ARG A 802 -4.18 33.48 -8.13
N GLU A 803 -4.23 34.29 -9.16
CA GLU A 803 -5.43 35.08 -9.50
C GLU A 803 -6.58 34.23 -10.04
N LEU A 804 -6.29 33.03 -10.57
CA LEU A 804 -7.29 32.04 -10.97
C LEU A 804 -8.10 31.51 -9.76
N TRP A 805 -7.59 31.67 -8.54
CA TRP A 805 -8.29 31.42 -7.27
C TRP A 805 -8.96 32.69 -6.69
N GLY A 806 -9.26 33.70 -7.53
CA GLY A 806 -10.14 34.82 -7.15
C GLY A 806 -11.43 34.31 -6.49
N ASN A 807 -11.80 34.91 -5.36
CA ASN A 807 -12.97 34.53 -4.54
C ASN A 807 -12.96 33.06 -4.06
N MET A 808 -11.82 32.36 -4.07
CA MET A 808 -11.68 30.98 -3.57
C MET A 808 -10.45 30.81 -2.65
N PRO A 809 -10.48 29.92 -1.63
CA PRO A 809 -9.27 29.54 -0.90
C PRO A 809 -8.31 28.73 -1.79
N ASN A 810 -6.99 28.94 -1.67
CA ASN A 810 -5.96 28.22 -2.45
C ASN A 810 -6.09 26.68 -2.40
N ALA A 811 -6.66 26.12 -1.32
CA ALA A 811 -6.86 24.69 -1.13
C ALA A 811 -7.97 24.08 -2.02
N TYR A 812 -8.71 24.91 -2.78
CA TYR A 812 -9.81 24.47 -3.63
C TYR A 812 -9.27 23.98 -4.98
N THR A 813 -8.53 22.87 -4.96
CA THR A 813 -7.62 22.43 -6.02
C THR A 813 -8.24 21.56 -7.13
N GLY A 814 -9.56 21.57 -7.30
CA GLY A 814 -10.22 20.77 -8.35
C GLY A 814 -11.71 21.04 -8.50
N ILE A 815 -12.33 20.32 -9.45
CA ILE A 815 -13.72 20.47 -9.94
C ILE A 815 -14.39 19.09 -9.86
N TRP A 816 -15.29 18.87 -8.91
CA TRP A 816 -15.56 17.55 -8.33
C TRP A 816 -16.95 16.97 -8.59
N ASN A 817 -17.01 15.98 -9.48
CA ASN A 817 -18.14 15.04 -9.61
C ASN A 817 -17.76 13.62 -9.13
N GLY A 818 -17.14 13.57 -7.95
CA GLY A 818 -16.69 12.37 -7.25
C GLY A 818 -15.51 11.65 -7.89
N LEU A 819 -14.83 10.70 -7.22
CA LEU A 819 -13.63 10.05 -7.78
C LEU A 819 -13.86 9.21 -9.06
N ARG A 820 -15.10 9.12 -9.56
CA ARG A 820 -15.45 8.59 -10.90
C ARG A 820 -15.65 9.66 -11.98
N GLY A 821 -15.85 10.93 -11.62
CA GLY A 821 -16.10 12.07 -12.54
C GLY A 821 -15.34 13.36 -12.17
N GLY A 822 -14.45 13.29 -11.17
CA GLY A 822 -13.63 14.38 -10.67
C GLY A 822 -12.48 14.77 -11.59
N LEU A 823 -12.22 13.95 -12.62
CA LEU A 823 -11.36 14.27 -13.76
C LEU A 823 -11.51 15.75 -14.18
N ILE A 824 -10.43 16.52 -14.09
CA ILE A 824 -10.44 17.94 -14.53
C ILE A 824 -9.54 18.20 -15.73
N VAL A 825 -8.46 17.43 -15.93
CA VAL A 825 -7.55 17.58 -17.07
C VAL A 825 -7.28 16.18 -17.66
N PRO A 826 -7.42 15.97 -18.97
CA PRO A 826 -7.10 14.70 -19.62
C PRO A 826 -5.64 14.27 -19.48
N ALA A 827 -5.33 13.05 -19.92
CA ALA A 827 -3.97 12.52 -19.93
C ALA A 827 -3.13 13.09 -21.10
N ALA A 828 -2.93 14.40 -21.14
CA ALA A 828 -2.15 15.09 -22.17
C ALA A 828 -1.48 16.39 -21.66
N ASP A 829 -0.15 16.48 -21.75
CA ASP A 829 0.60 17.72 -21.47
C ASP A 829 0.48 18.71 -22.63
N MET A 830 -0.01 19.92 -22.34
CA MET A 830 -0.17 21.01 -23.30
C MET A 830 1.09 21.88 -23.40
N GLN A 831 1.60 22.06 -24.61
CA GLN A 831 2.79 22.84 -24.92
C GLN A 831 2.47 23.89 -25.98
N PHE A 832 3.00 25.11 -25.82
CA PHE A 832 2.78 26.24 -26.74
C PHE A 832 4.03 26.48 -27.58
N SER A 833 3.83 26.76 -28.87
CA SER A 833 4.84 27.22 -29.83
C SER A 833 4.33 28.47 -30.56
N GLY A 834 5.23 29.26 -31.16
CA GLY A 834 4.87 30.56 -31.78
C GLY A 834 4.78 31.74 -30.79
N LEU A 835 5.22 31.53 -29.55
CA LEU A 835 5.41 32.55 -28.53
C LEU A 835 6.48 33.58 -28.95
N SER A 836 6.45 34.81 -28.40
CA SER A 836 7.60 35.72 -28.52
C SER A 836 8.80 35.22 -27.71
N ALA A 837 10.00 35.75 -27.98
CA ALA A 837 11.23 35.43 -27.28
C ALA A 837 11.12 35.51 -25.74
N GLY A 838 10.46 36.55 -25.20
CA GLY A 838 10.21 36.71 -23.76
C GLY A 838 9.16 35.72 -23.20
N ALA A 839 8.12 35.44 -23.98
CA ALA A 839 7.10 34.45 -23.62
C ALA A 839 7.64 33.01 -23.63
N PHE A 840 8.52 32.69 -24.57
CA PHE A 840 9.25 31.42 -24.63
C PHE A 840 10.12 31.22 -23.38
N VAL A 841 10.89 32.25 -22.98
CA VAL A 841 11.65 32.24 -21.73
C VAL A 841 10.76 31.97 -20.52
N ALA A 842 9.61 32.63 -20.41
CA ALA A 842 8.67 32.43 -19.30
C ALA A 842 8.13 30.99 -19.23
N GLN A 843 7.79 30.39 -20.37
CA GLN A 843 7.33 29.00 -20.46
C GLN A 843 8.38 28.01 -19.93
N TRP A 844 9.64 28.13 -20.36
CA TRP A 844 10.70 27.22 -19.93
C TRP A 844 11.20 27.48 -18.51
N LYS A 845 11.15 28.74 -18.04
CA LYS A 845 11.38 29.13 -16.64
C LYS A 845 10.39 28.46 -15.68
N ALA A 846 9.11 28.33 -16.07
CA ALA A 846 8.13 27.56 -15.29
C ALA A 846 8.48 26.07 -15.17
N ARG A 847 9.18 25.50 -16.17
CA ARG A 847 9.73 24.13 -16.18
C ARG A 847 11.09 24.01 -15.47
N GLY A 848 11.62 25.09 -14.90
CA GLY A 848 12.87 25.13 -14.14
C GLY A 848 14.12 25.52 -14.95
N ALA A 849 13.99 25.96 -16.20
CA ALA A 849 15.11 26.43 -17.00
C ALA A 849 15.70 27.75 -16.46
N ASN A 850 17.00 27.97 -16.65
CA ASN A 850 17.65 29.24 -16.31
C ASN A 850 17.43 30.28 -17.42
N GLU A 851 16.64 31.31 -17.10
CA GLU A 851 16.31 32.46 -17.94
C GLU A 851 17.51 33.13 -18.61
N VAL A 852 18.59 33.38 -17.87
CA VAL A 852 19.79 34.03 -18.42
C VAL A 852 20.48 33.13 -19.44
N LYS A 853 20.58 31.82 -19.16
CA LYS A 853 21.21 30.87 -20.09
C LYS A 853 20.44 30.70 -21.40
N ILE A 854 19.11 30.82 -21.40
CA ILE A 854 18.30 30.79 -22.65
C ILE A 854 18.74 31.90 -23.62
N THR A 855 19.11 33.08 -23.09
CA THR A 855 19.40 34.26 -23.90
C THR A 855 20.90 34.51 -24.15
N SER A 856 21.79 33.89 -23.37
CA SER A 856 23.23 34.25 -23.34
C SER A 856 24.17 33.32 -24.12
N GLY A 857 23.67 32.22 -24.67
CA GLY A 857 24.49 31.22 -25.36
C GLY A 857 23.74 29.90 -25.56
N PRO A 858 24.39 28.83 -26.06
CA PRO A 858 23.76 27.53 -26.28
C PRO A 858 23.20 26.95 -24.98
N TYR A 859 21.94 26.52 -25.00
CA TYR A 859 21.23 26.01 -23.83
C TYR A 859 20.07 25.09 -24.23
N TYR A 860 19.97 23.94 -23.55
CA TYR A 860 19.23 22.77 -24.01
C TYR A 860 18.43 22.14 -22.88
N ALA A 861 17.17 21.80 -23.14
CA ALA A 861 16.33 21.00 -22.25
C ALA A 861 16.39 19.52 -22.67
N TYR A 862 16.82 18.66 -21.75
CA TYR A 862 16.81 17.21 -21.86
C TYR A 862 15.58 16.68 -21.13
N GLU A 863 14.66 16.09 -21.87
CA GLU A 863 13.39 15.57 -21.36
C GLU A 863 13.31 14.04 -21.53
N LEU A 864 12.79 13.36 -20.50
CA LEU A 864 12.42 11.95 -20.54
C LEU A 864 11.29 11.67 -19.55
N GLN A 865 10.14 11.25 -20.06
CA GLN A 865 8.95 10.89 -19.27
C GLN A 865 8.50 12.03 -18.31
N GLY A 866 8.59 13.28 -18.78
CA GLY A 866 8.19 14.48 -18.02
C GLY A 866 9.22 14.95 -16.97
N PHE A 867 10.38 14.30 -16.86
CA PHE A 867 11.52 14.80 -16.10
C PHE A 867 12.43 15.63 -17.00
N TYR A 868 12.80 16.83 -16.52
CA TYR A 868 13.66 17.77 -17.23
C TYR A 868 15.02 17.95 -16.53
N ILE A 869 16.08 18.02 -17.32
CA ILE A 869 17.44 18.46 -16.94
C ILE A 869 17.90 19.48 -18.00
N PHE A 870 18.76 20.43 -17.64
CA PHE A 870 19.21 21.49 -18.56
C PHE A 870 20.74 21.52 -18.66
N SER A 871 21.28 21.71 -19.88
CA SER A 871 22.72 21.80 -20.18
C SER A 871 23.02 22.95 -21.13
N ASP A 872 24.27 23.38 -21.21
CA ASP A 872 24.77 24.24 -22.30
C ASP A 872 25.32 23.44 -23.49
N GLN A 873 25.37 22.10 -23.39
CA GLN A 873 25.79 21.21 -24.48
C GLN A 873 24.61 20.69 -25.32
N PRO A 874 24.70 20.66 -26.66
CA PRO A 874 23.64 20.14 -27.56
C PRO A 874 23.55 18.61 -27.56
N ASP A 875 24.65 17.92 -27.25
CA ASP A 875 24.66 16.50 -26.93
C ASP A 875 25.56 16.26 -25.71
N ASP A 876 24.92 15.94 -24.59
CA ASP A 876 25.54 15.65 -23.31
C ASP A 876 25.31 14.18 -22.96
N PRO A 877 26.26 13.27 -23.25
CA PRO A 877 26.11 11.85 -22.95
C PRO A 877 25.91 11.58 -21.45
N ASP A 878 26.55 12.37 -20.58
CA ASP A 878 26.47 12.18 -19.13
C ASP A 878 25.16 12.70 -18.54
N LEU A 879 24.55 13.76 -19.10
CA LEU A 879 23.21 14.18 -18.69
C LEU A 879 22.10 13.33 -19.34
N LYS A 880 22.27 12.84 -20.57
CA LYS A 880 21.42 11.78 -21.13
C LYS A 880 21.48 10.53 -20.27
N LYS A 881 22.68 10.12 -19.85
CA LYS A 881 22.94 9.01 -18.93
C LYS A 881 22.31 9.28 -17.56
N LYS A 882 22.53 10.43 -16.93
CA LYS A 882 21.97 10.82 -15.63
C LYS A 882 20.44 10.90 -15.61
N LEU A 883 19.84 11.38 -16.69
CA LEU A 883 18.38 11.41 -16.85
C LEU A 883 17.83 9.98 -17.03
N LYS A 884 18.48 9.16 -17.88
CA LYS A 884 18.17 7.73 -17.98
C LYS A 884 18.44 6.97 -16.68
N GLU A 885 19.43 7.34 -15.88
CA GLU A 885 19.76 6.74 -14.58
C GLU A 885 18.72 7.11 -13.54
N LYS A 886 18.22 8.36 -13.49
CA LYS A 886 17.09 8.74 -12.65
C LYS A 886 15.85 7.92 -12.99
N VAL A 887 15.55 7.78 -14.28
CA VAL A 887 14.37 7.06 -14.79
C VAL A 887 14.56 5.53 -14.65
N ASN A 888 15.79 5.01 -14.79
CA ASN A 888 16.16 3.62 -14.56
C ASN A 888 16.19 3.26 -13.07
N PHE A 889 16.57 4.18 -12.18
CA PHE A 889 16.49 3.98 -10.74
C PHE A 889 15.04 3.85 -10.29
N LEU A 890 14.13 4.67 -10.81
CA LEU A 890 12.68 4.49 -10.59
C LEU A 890 12.20 3.11 -11.11
N VAL A 891 12.68 2.68 -12.28
CA VAL A 891 12.43 1.32 -12.82
C VAL A 891 13.02 0.20 -11.95
N GLN A 892 14.19 0.42 -11.34
CA GLN A 892 14.89 -0.59 -10.54
C GLN A 892 14.42 -0.64 -9.08
N ASP A 893 13.89 0.45 -8.53
CA ASP A 893 13.31 0.50 -7.18
C ASP A 893 11.94 -0.21 -7.13
N ALA A 894 11.09 0.07 -8.12
CA ALA A 894 9.87 -0.68 -8.35
C ALA A 894 9.88 -1.29 -9.77
N PRO A 895 10.41 -2.51 -9.96
CA PRO A 895 10.34 -3.27 -11.21
C PRO A 895 8.95 -3.39 -11.87
N SER A 896 7.83 -3.13 -11.17
CA SER A 896 6.53 -2.94 -11.82
C SER A 896 6.50 -1.69 -12.73
N LEU A 897 7.35 -0.69 -12.48
CA LEU A 897 7.67 0.42 -13.38
C LEU A 897 8.57 0.03 -14.56
N ALA A 898 9.32 -1.09 -14.50
CA ALA A 898 10.01 -1.62 -15.69
C ALA A 898 9.00 -1.99 -16.80
N ALA A 899 7.80 -2.41 -16.40
CA ALA A 899 6.69 -2.60 -17.33
C ALA A 899 6.09 -1.26 -17.80
N SER A 900 6.21 -0.16 -17.05
CA SER A 900 5.50 1.11 -17.29
C SER A 900 6.35 2.23 -17.93
N ILE A 901 7.69 2.14 -17.86
CA ILE A 901 8.64 3.14 -18.35
C ILE A 901 9.49 2.53 -19.48
N ASN A 902 9.49 3.16 -20.65
CA ASN A 902 10.35 2.74 -21.75
C ASN A 902 11.74 3.42 -21.69
N LEU A 903 12.72 2.73 -21.07
CA LEU A 903 14.12 3.19 -20.99
C LEU A 903 14.83 3.34 -22.35
N ASN A 904 14.30 2.69 -23.39
CA ASN A 904 14.83 2.76 -24.75
C ASN A 904 14.30 3.97 -25.53
N MET A 905 13.39 4.78 -24.96
CA MET A 905 13.06 6.07 -25.55
C MET A 905 14.32 6.92 -25.74
N PRO A 906 14.44 7.67 -26.85
CA PRO A 906 15.42 8.74 -26.94
C PRO A 906 15.10 9.79 -25.89
N VAL A 907 16.13 10.40 -25.30
CA VAL A 907 15.97 11.62 -24.51
C VAL A 907 15.65 12.75 -25.49
N THR A 908 14.50 13.40 -25.32
CA THR A 908 14.11 14.54 -26.15
C THR A 908 15.05 15.71 -25.81
N VAL A 909 15.85 16.17 -26.77
CA VAL A 909 16.68 17.38 -26.60
C VAL A 909 16.02 18.53 -27.33
N THR A 910 15.64 19.57 -26.59
CA THR A 910 15.07 20.82 -27.13
C THR A 910 16.11 21.93 -27.02
N ASP A 911 16.51 22.50 -28.15
CA ASP A 911 17.37 23.69 -28.20
C ASP A 911 16.56 24.92 -27.77
N LEU A 912 16.85 25.43 -26.56
CA LEU A 912 16.13 26.57 -25.99
C LEU A 912 16.63 27.89 -26.57
N THR A 913 17.92 27.98 -26.92
CA THR A 913 18.50 29.19 -27.52
C THR A 913 18.00 29.39 -28.94
N LYS A 914 17.98 28.32 -29.74
CA LYS A 914 17.32 28.33 -31.04
C LYS A 914 15.82 28.58 -30.89
N GLY A 915 15.14 27.92 -29.95
CA GLY A 915 13.72 28.17 -29.69
C GLY A 915 13.41 29.62 -29.33
N TYR A 916 14.31 30.28 -28.59
CA TYR A 916 14.27 31.71 -28.27
C TYR A 916 14.46 32.60 -29.51
N HIS A 917 15.43 32.30 -30.39
CA HIS A 917 15.65 33.05 -31.63
C HIS A 917 14.55 32.81 -32.70
N ASP A 918 14.03 31.59 -32.81
CA ASP A 918 12.83 31.30 -33.63
C ASP A 918 11.61 32.07 -33.08
N ALA A 919 11.53 32.24 -31.75
CA ALA A 919 10.52 33.03 -31.05
C ALA A 919 10.72 34.56 -31.15
N GLU A 920 11.84 35.09 -31.66
CA GLU A 920 11.97 36.54 -31.95
C GLU A 920 10.96 37.03 -33.01
N LYS A 921 10.35 36.09 -33.76
CA LYS A 921 9.31 36.35 -34.76
C LYS A 921 7.89 36.06 -34.26
N GLY A 922 7.73 35.60 -33.01
CA GLY A 922 6.44 35.23 -32.43
C GLY A 922 5.62 36.44 -31.98
N ILE A 923 4.32 36.42 -32.23
CA ILE A 923 3.40 37.56 -32.05
C ILE A 923 2.90 37.77 -30.60
N ALA A 924 3.38 36.96 -29.65
CA ALA A 924 2.82 36.87 -28.31
C ALA A 924 3.83 37.33 -27.24
N ASP A 925 3.87 38.63 -26.95
CA ASP A 925 4.71 39.32 -25.96
C ASP A 925 4.90 38.63 -24.61
N ASN A 926 3.87 37.93 -24.08
CA ASN A 926 3.99 37.24 -22.78
C ASN A 926 3.23 35.91 -22.70
N PHE A 927 3.71 35.05 -21.79
CA PHE A 927 3.12 33.78 -21.41
C PHE A 927 3.11 33.68 -19.88
N THR A 928 1.98 33.28 -19.29
CA THR A 928 1.81 33.14 -17.83
C THR A 928 1.03 31.87 -17.53
N GLY A 929 1.62 30.93 -16.77
CA GLY A 929 0.88 29.81 -16.20
C GLY A 929 -0.09 30.30 -15.13
N LEU A 930 -1.36 29.88 -15.19
CA LEU A 930 -2.38 30.22 -14.19
C LEU A 930 -2.67 29.07 -13.22
N ALA A 931 -2.35 27.83 -13.61
CA ALA A 931 -2.42 26.64 -12.79
C ALA A 931 -1.29 25.67 -13.16
N ASN A 932 -0.92 24.76 -12.24
CA ASN A 932 -0.09 23.61 -12.54
C ASN A 932 -0.71 22.30 -12.03
N CYS A 933 -0.46 21.18 -12.71
CA CYS A 933 -0.93 19.85 -12.30
C CYS A 933 0.15 18.76 -12.47
N ALA A 934 -0.25 17.51 -12.20
CA ALA A 934 0.58 16.32 -12.16
C ALA A 934 1.62 16.28 -11.03
N LYS A 935 2.26 15.11 -10.88
CA LYS A 935 3.11 14.74 -9.73
C LYS A 935 4.25 15.74 -9.44
N ASN A 936 4.82 16.37 -10.48
CA ASN A 936 5.86 17.38 -10.30
C ASN A 936 5.33 18.84 -10.24
N LEU A 937 4.02 19.07 -10.45
CA LEU A 937 3.42 20.39 -10.67
C LEU A 937 4.12 21.15 -11.82
N THR A 938 4.37 20.45 -12.94
CA THR A 938 5.11 20.93 -14.12
C THR A 938 4.28 21.01 -15.39
N GLN A 939 3.12 20.34 -15.44
CA GLN A 939 2.14 20.50 -16.51
C GLN A 939 1.35 21.78 -16.27
N THR A 940 1.03 22.53 -17.33
CA THR A 940 0.37 23.85 -17.25
C THR A 940 -0.99 23.80 -17.96
N PRO A 941 -2.04 23.29 -17.31
CA PRO A 941 -3.34 23.05 -17.95
C PRO A 941 -4.16 24.33 -18.17
N VAL A 942 -3.77 25.45 -17.55
CA VAL A 942 -4.36 26.77 -17.83
C VAL A 942 -3.22 27.78 -17.98
N ALA A 943 -3.21 28.48 -19.11
CA ALA A 943 -2.23 29.52 -19.39
C ALA A 943 -2.88 30.75 -20.03
N LEU A 944 -2.28 31.91 -19.77
CA LEU A 944 -2.59 33.19 -20.40
C LEU A 944 -1.45 33.59 -21.35
N VAL A 945 -1.83 34.07 -22.53
CA VAL A 945 -0.95 34.57 -23.59
C VAL A 945 -1.34 36.01 -23.92
N GLY A 946 -0.40 36.93 -23.84
CA GLY A 946 -0.58 38.34 -24.19
C GLY A 946 0.14 38.71 -25.49
N PHE A 947 -0.47 39.59 -26.29
CA PHE A 947 -0.01 39.99 -27.63
C PHE A 947 0.39 41.47 -27.69
N GLY A 948 0.83 42.03 -26.56
CA GLY A 948 1.29 43.41 -26.47
C GLY A 948 0.20 44.47 -26.32
N LYS A 949 0.63 45.73 -26.34
CA LYS A 949 -0.20 46.88 -25.97
C LYS A 949 -1.29 47.15 -27.00
N GLY A 950 -2.55 47.14 -26.56
CA GLY A 950 -3.71 47.40 -27.41
C GLY A 950 -4.24 46.15 -28.14
N LYS A 951 -3.67 44.97 -27.89
CA LYS A 951 -4.21 43.68 -28.31
C LYS A 951 -4.98 43.01 -27.18
N GLY A 952 -5.82 42.05 -27.53
CA GLY A 952 -6.51 41.19 -26.56
C GLY A 952 -5.53 40.23 -25.86
N LYS A 953 -6.04 39.52 -24.85
CA LYS A 953 -5.34 38.40 -24.20
C LYS A 953 -6.06 37.10 -24.56
N LEU A 954 -5.31 36.03 -24.79
CA LEU A 954 -5.82 34.67 -24.97
C LEU A 954 -5.62 33.90 -23.66
N ILE A 955 -6.66 33.25 -23.15
CA ILE A 955 -6.52 32.19 -22.14
C ILE A 955 -6.88 30.86 -22.79
N VAL A 956 -6.09 29.83 -22.55
CA VAL A 956 -6.34 28.45 -23.00
C VAL A 956 -6.41 27.55 -21.77
N SER A 957 -7.46 26.74 -21.69
CA SER A 957 -7.77 25.88 -20.56
C SER A 957 -8.08 24.45 -21.02
N GLN A 958 -7.31 23.48 -20.50
CA GLN A 958 -7.62 22.05 -20.58
C GLN A 958 -8.67 21.60 -19.55
N LEU A 959 -9.18 22.50 -18.70
CA LEU A 959 -10.13 22.13 -17.66
C LEU A 959 -11.44 21.64 -18.28
N LEU A 960 -11.89 20.46 -17.87
CA LEU A 960 -13.12 19.83 -18.35
C LEU A 960 -14.36 20.48 -17.71
N THR A 961 -14.89 21.51 -18.35
CA THR A 961 -16.00 22.32 -17.86
C THR A 961 -17.33 22.12 -18.59
N SER A 962 -17.32 21.50 -19.77
CA SER A 962 -18.52 21.02 -20.48
C SER A 962 -19.45 20.21 -19.55
N GLY A 963 -20.71 20.61 -19.44
CA GLY A 963 -21.74 20.02 -18.56
C GLY A 963 -21.66 20.42 -17.08
N ARG A 964 -20.83 21.40 -16.70
CA ARG A 964 -20.62 21.86 -15.31
C ARG A 964 -21.01 23.31 -15.03
N LEU A 965 -21.35 24.10 -16.04
CA LEU A 965 -21.46 25.56 -15.94
C LEU A 965 -22.91 26.04 -15.75
N ALA A 966 -23.89 25.35 -16.35
CA ALA A 966 -25.31 25.64 -16.20
C ALA A 966 -26.13 24.39 -15.90
N LYS A 967 -27.32 24.55 -15.29
CA LYS A 967 -28.18 23.43 -14.89
C LYS A 967 -29.03 22.94 -16.05
N GLY A 968 -29.24 21.64 -16.17
CA GLY A 968 -29.89 20.99 -17.32
C GLY A 968 -28.92 20.40 -18.35
N PHE A 969 -27.60 20.61 -18.17
CA PHE A 969 -26.54 20.03 -19.01
C PHE A 969 -25.82 18.84 -18.34
N GLU A 970 -26.36 18.33 -17.21
CA GLU A 970 -25.73 17.27 -16.43
C GLU A 970 -25.77 15.89 -17.13
N GLY A 971 -24.69 15.13 -16.97
CA GLY A 971 -24.59 13.74 -17.37
C GLY A 971 -25.46 12.82 -16.51
N LYS A 972 -25.97 11.73 -17.11
CA LYS A 972 -26.87 10.79 -16.44
C LYS A 972 -26.16 9.92 -15.41
N GLY A 973 -26.85 9.65 -14.30
CA GLY A 973 -26.43 8.68 -13.28
C GLY A 973 -25.67 9.28 -12.09
N LEU A 974 -25.39 8.46 -11.08
CA LEU A 974 -24.80 8.91 -9.80
C LEU A 974 -23.41 9.57 -9.97
N TYR A 975 -22.71 9.26 -11.05
CA TYR A 975 -21.35 9.73 -11.35
C TYR A 975 -21.25 10.37 -12.74
N GLY A 976 -22.37 10.83 -13.30
CA GLY A 976 -22.34 11.72 -14.45
C GLY A 976 -21.72 13.08 -14.10
N ILE A 977 -21.30 13.82 -15.12
CA ILE A 977 -20.91 15.22 -14.97
C ILE A 977 -22.09 16.00 -14.38
N ARG A 978 -21.83 16.96 -13.48
CA ARG A 978 -22.87 17.84 -12.94
C ARG A 978 -22.36 19.28 -12.83
N TYR A 979 -23.33 20.21 -12.75
CA TYR A 979 -23.12 21.59 -12.34
C TYR A 979 -22.21 21.71 -11.10
N ASP A 980 -21.16 22.53 -11.19
CA ASP A 980 -20.15 22.71 -10.14
C ASP A 980 -19.81 24.20 -9.98
N GLU A 981 -20.07 24.75 -8.78
CA GLU A 981 -19.75 26.13 -8.44
C GLU A 981 -18.23 26.44 -8.52
N ALA A 982 -17.36 25.43 -8.36
CA ALA A 982 -15.92 25.58 -8.58
C ALA A 982 -15.59 25.82 -10.06
N ALA A 983 -16.17 25.02 -10.97
CA ALA A 983 -16.04 25.25 -12.43
C ALA A 983 -16.51 26.66 -12.79
N VAL A 984 -17.69 27.03 -12.30
CA VAL A 984 -18.30 28.35 -12.51
C VAL A 984 -17.37 29.48 -12.07
N GLN A 985 -16.79 29.40 -10.86
CA GLN A 985 -15.88 30.44 -10.37
C GLN A 985 -14.57 30.47 -11.15
N TYR A 986 -14.00 29.31 -11.53
CA TYR A 986 -12.82 29.27 -12.39
C TYR A 986 -13.05 30.00 -13.73
N ILE A 987 -14.18 29.78 -14.39
CA ILE A 987 -14.50 30.45 -15.66
C ILE A 987 -14.70 31.97 -15.46
N LEU A 988 -15.44 32.38 -14.42
CA LEU A 988 -15.58 33.80 -14.07
C LEU A 988 -14.22 34.47 -13.81
N ASN A 989 -13.30 33.78 -13.14
CA ASN A 989 -11.95 34.27 -12.88
C ASN A 989 -11.10 34.37 -14.16
N MET A 990 -11.16 33.38 -15.07
CA MET A 990 -10.48 33.46 -16.37
C MET A 990 -10.98 34.65 -17.20
N ILE A 991 -12.29 34.85 -17.30
CA ILE A 991 -12.87 35.98 -18.04
C ILE A 991 -12.42 37.31 -17.40
N SER A 992 -12.52 37.42 -16.06
CA SER A 992 -12.06 38.60 -15.32
C SER A 992 -10.58 38.91 -15.56
N LEU A 993 -9.72 37.87 -15.62
CA LEU A 993 -8.30 37.98 -15.89
C LEU A 993 -7.97 38.44 -17.31
N SER A 994 -8.66 37.89 -18.31
CA SER A 994 -8.46 38.25 -19.71
C SER A 994 -8.79 39.73 -20.01
N LEU A 995 -9.57 40.37 -19.13
CA LEU A 995 -9.99 41.77 -19.22
C LEU A 995 -9.17 42.74 -18.37
N LYS A 996 -8.32 42.27 -17.45
CA LYS A 996 -7.34 43.15 -16.79
C LYS A 996 -6.40 43.69 -17.85
N ARG A 997 -6.11 44.99 -17.84
CA ARG A 997 -5.19 45.63 -18.80
C ARG A 997 -3.76 45.53 -18.29
#